data_AF-V2XSC9-F1
#
_entry.id   AF-V2XSC9-F1
#
_cell.length_a   1.000
_cell.length_b   1.000
_cell.length_c   1.000
_cell.angle_alpha   90.00
_cell.angle_beta   90.00
_cell.angle_gamma   90.00
#
_symmetry.space_group_name_H-M   'P 1'
#
loop_
_entity.id
_entity.type
_entity.pdbx_description
1 polymer ?
#
loop_
_entity_poly.entity_id
_entity_poly.type
_entity_poly.pdbx_seq_one_letter_code
_entity_poly.pdbx_strand_id
1 'polypeptide(L)'
;MSARVQSIKPPRRGGVYTSLNVFRRRRLMGISSAHYISFKYGSKLDRFSPRIRFRMKKKKIVLSQVRSTSSTNLEASPLDLVQNDRVQAVKTEDNKPSLNGLCPPTLCRPVLPMFPPIWSKTRQEVCESFDWFRSYQGGVYFRDDQVKGYLLGGFASKRDILCQEGKLIISHGGGKSENASSGKGQAKLVSAGDQSAGDKSVRALLQNYEKQIPLVLIIDSNYSQFPFDLRAKDISYAVLGLYTIVHTWEELEMAGGKAVVRFKFAFQWCNAQGEPWWLQGTKADHNHRVKRVSPPNDTPLPWVPTLKKEAQKRRVPVKVKEARLSERRPFQSENLYHPCRSCTKKTPKVFNCGWFCLNSECRASFWKLNGQPPPDSLEYNSEFLQLLPSDQMAPTDVMDIQPKKPITHPHDGVTTLSSFLRGYHCEMCGRLSCRFKWQQWECANPDCRRTLPVFGKIQLAKDLDHLTSNSSMIGDHELKSFSEIKVSRTIFVPMGGGISWSYQRFDLPEEGGSIFHMKHPKTRMHEMNQIFEEYQEQASCGKLQFRRWPLRSHRVQGELLTQYFSQNCGEPYHYVGGDANTVPWDQAPGAVLKAREMIHQKVRAVTEGDLEFNEVLSAAYMETQKMSFHTDDEPGLGPTVAGLSLGAPAKMHFRKRGTGHRDTELTVLLRHGDILVMHGPKFQKTYEHTVIPENFRIAATARYIDPARHKYVRR
;
A
#
# COMPACT_ATOMS: atom_id res chain seq x y z
N MET A 1 -5.78 3.79 -80.53
CA MET A 1 -7.05 4.26 -81.09
C MET A 1 -7.66 5.28 -80.15
N SER A 2 -7.84 6.49 -80.68
CA SER A 2 -8.82 7.52 -80.33
C SER A 2 -9.08 7.93 -78.87
N ALA A 3 -8.78 9.21 -78.61
CA ALA A 3 -9.66 10.22 -77.99
C ALA A 3 -9.98 10.10 -76.49
N ARG A 4 -10.23 11.16 -75.72
CA ARG A 4 -10.18 12.64 -75.75
C ARG A 4 -10.54 12.97 -74.28
N VAL A 5 -9.76 13.75 -73.53
CA VAL A 5 -9.75 15.23 -73.49
C VAL A 5 -11.06 15.86 -72.98
N GLN A 6 -10.87 16.89 -72.14
CA GLN A 6 -11.77 17.96 -71.66
C GLN A 6 -12.60 17.61 -70.42
N SER A 7 -12.34 18.17 -69.23
CA SER A 7 -12.20 19.59 -68.85
C SER A 7 -13.42 20.43 -69.23
N ILE A 8 -13.92 21.22 -68.26
CA ILE A 8 -14.53 22.57 -68.38
C ILE A 8 -15.54 22.78 -67.24
N LYS A 9 -15.14 23.65 -66.30
CA LYS A 9 -16.00 24.43 -65.39
C LYS A 9 -16.74 25.53 -66.20
N PRO A 10 -17.36 26.52 -65.55
CA PRO A 10 -18.65 26.64 -64.83
C PRO A 10 -19.63 27.47 -65.71
N PRO A 11 -20.76 28.05 -65.20
CA PRO A 11 -20.67 29.40 -64.62
C PRO A 11 -21.73 29.73 -63.54
N ARG A 12 -21.53 30.91 -62.95
CA ARG A 12 -22.35 31.58 -61.93
C ARG A 12 -23.59 32.29 -62.51
N ARG A 13 -24.46 32.72 -61.58
CA ARG A 13 -25.48 33.81 -61.57
C ARG A 13 -26.90 33.24 -61.48
N GLY A 14 -27.81 33.71 -60.63
CA GLY A 14 -27.80 34.81 -59.68
C GLY A 14 -29.24 35.16 -59.25
N GLY A 15 -29.35 35.86 -58.10
CA GLY A 15 -30.53 36.64 -57.69
C GLY A 15 -31.58 35.85 -56.88
N VAL A 16 -32.37 36.42 -55.96
CA VAL A 16 -33.08 37.70 -55.99
C VAL A 16 -33.92 37.86 -54.67
N TYR A 17 -34.08 39.12 -54.20
CA TYR A 17 -35.15 39.77 -53.39
C TYR A 17 -35.42 39.61 -51.86
N THR A 18 -35.49 40.81 -51.24
CA THR A 18 -36.39 41.39 -50.19
C THR A 18 -36.45 40.75 -48.79
N SER A 19 -36.02 41.40 -47.70
CA SER A 19 -36.45 42.64 -46.99
C SER A 19 -37.38 42.35 -45.80
N LEU A 20 -36.89 42.60 -44.57
CA LEU A 20 -37.44 43.53 -43.56
C LEU A 20 -36.95 43.20 -42.13
N ASN A 21 -36.65 44.29 -41.42
CA ASN A 21 -36.12 44.40 -40.06
C ASN A 21 -37.02 43.78 -38.99
N VAL A 22 -36.42 43.27 -37.89
CA VAL A 22 -36.57 43.78 -36.50
C VAL A 22 -35.47 43.18 -35.58
N PHE A 23 -34.98 44.04 -34.70
CA PHE A 23 -33.92 43.90 -33.68
C PHE A 23 -34.12 42.83 -32.59
N ARG A 24 -33.05 42.09 -32.23
CA ARG A 24 -32.41 41.95 -30.86
C ARG A 24 -31.89 40.53 -30.53
N ARG A 25 -30.55 40.46 -30.42
CA ARG A 25 -29.69 39.71 -29.48
C ARG A 25 -30.25 38.44 -28.81
N ARG A 26 -29.68 37.27 -29.15
CA ARG A 26 -29.06 36.32 -28.19
C ARG A 26 -28.25 35.22 -28.89
N ARG A 27 -27.07 34.93 -28.31
CA ARG A 27 -26.13 33.86 -28.66
C ARG A 27 -26.76 32.48 -28.44
N LEU A 28 -26.53 31.55 -29.37
CA LEU A 28 -26.51 30.10 -29.13
C LEU A 28 -25.12 29.61 -29.55
N MET A 29 -24.25 29.38 -28.56
CA MET A 29 -22.98 28.66 -28.74
C MET A 29 -23.18 27.22 -28.29
N GLY A 30 -22.59 26.29 -29.06
CA GLY A 30 -22.73 24.86 -28.89
C GLY A 30 -22.28 24.33 -27.54
N ILE A 31 -22.87 23.21 -27.14
CA ILE A 31 -22.48 22.45 -25.96
C ILE A 31 -22.04 21.05 -26.42
N SER A 32 -20.73 20.86 -26.37
CA SER A 32 -20.06 19.59 -26.12
C SER A 32 -19.55 19.69 -24.68
N SER A 33 -19.92 18.75 -23.80
CA SER A 33 -19.32 18.67 -22.46
C SER A 33 -19.23 17.22 -21.94
N ALA A 34 -18.02 16.68 -22.03
CA ALA A 34 -17.53 15.65 -21.11
C ALA A 34 -17.20 16.32 -19.76
N HIS A 35 -17.73 15.77 -18.65
CA HIS A 35 -17.48 16.27 -17.30
C HIS A 35 -16.31 15.52 -16.64
N TYR A 36 -15.23 16.24 -16.37
CA TYR A 36 -14.26 15.92 -15.32
C TYR A 36 -14.19 17.15 -14.39
N ILE A 37 -14.63 17.01 -13.15
CA ILE A 37 -14.66 18.11 -12.17
C ILE A 37 -13.37 18.09 -11.32
N SER A 38 -12.62 19.18 -11.44
CA SER A 38 -11.53 19.61 -10.55
C SER A 38 -12.08 20.72 -9.64
N PHE A 39 -11.98 20.57 -8.32
CA PHE A 39 -12.29 21.65 -7.37
C PHE A 39 -11.05 22.48 -7.06
N LYS A 40 -11.04 23.74 -7.52
CA LYS A 40 -10.24 24.85 -6.98
C LYS A 40 -11.17 25.75 -6.17
N TYR A 41 -10.88 25.97 -4.90
CA TYR A 41 -11.53 27.00 -4.09
C TYR A 41 -10.82 28.34 -4.29
N GLY A 42 -11.56 29.36 -4.74
CA GLY A 42 -11.19 30.77 -4.69
C GLY A 42 -12.37 31.54 -4.10
N SER A 43 -12.23 32.00 -2.85
CA SER A 43 -13.23 32.79 -2.13
C SER A 43 -13.11 34.27 -2.48
N LYS A 44 -14.19 34.90 -2.95
CA LYS A 44 -14.37 36.36 -2.90
C LYS A 44 -15.37 36.72 -1.80
N LEU A 45 -14.88 37.61 -0.95
CA LEU A 45 -15.56 38.58 -0.09
C LEU A 45 -16.97 38.97 -0.55
N ASP A 46 -17.92 39.02 0.40
CA ASP A 46 -18.33 40.33 0.90
C ASP A 46 -18.97 40.28 2.30
N ARG A 47 -18.90 41.46 2.92
CA ARG A 47 -19.05 41.85 4.34
C ARG A 47 -20.38 41.50 4.99
N PHE A 48 -20.35 41.16 6.29
CA PHE A 48 -21.05 41.90 7.36
C PHE A 48 -20.43 41.55 8.72
N SER A 49 -20.10 42.58 9.50
CA SER A 49 -19.44 42.52 10.81
C SER A 49 -20.48 42.37 11.94
N PRO A 50 -20.11 41.82 13.11
CA PRO A 50 -19.88 42.74 14.23
C PRO A 50 -18.62 42.42 15.07
N ARG A 51 -18.17 43.49 15.73
CA ARG A 51 -16.94 43.64 16.52
C ARG A 51 -16.93 42.82 17.80
N ILE A 52 -15.84 42.08 18.07
CA ILE A 52 -15.39 41.75 19.44
C ILE A 52 -13.86 41.90 19.49
N ARG A 53 -13.38 42.79 20.37
CA ARG A 53 -11.95 43.07 20.65
C ARG A 53 -11.38 42.00 21.57
N PHE A 54 -10.19 41.47 21.27
CA PHE A 54 -9.35 40.79 22.27
C PHE A 54 -7.96 41.42 22.37
N ARG A 55 -7.55 41.58 23.63
CA ARG A 55 -6.45 42.37 24.17
C ARG A 55 -5.24 41.44 24.39
N MET A 56 -4.08 41.81 23.83
CA MET A 56 -2.81 41.12 24.11
C MET A 56 -2.37 41.33 25.56
N LYS A 57 -1.95 40.25 26.23
CA LYS A 57 -1.15 40.31 27.47
C LYS A 57 0.22 39.68 27.21
N LYS A 58 1.25 40.53 27.22
CA LYS A 58 2.67 40.16 27.38
C LYS A 58 2.89 39.69 28.83
N LYS A 59 3.56 38.54 29.04
CA LYS A 59 4.07 38.13 30.35
C LYS A 59 5.55 38.52 30.46
N LYS A 60 5.84 39.25 31.53
CA LYS A 60 7.15 39.74 31.98
C LYS A 60 7.99 38.59 32.56
N ILE A 61 9.29 38.66 32.26
CA ILE A 61 10.38 37.95 32.94
C ILE A 61 10.62 38.64 34.29
N VAL A 62 10.82 37.86 35.36
CA VAL A 62 11.25 38.34 36.68
C VAL A 62 12.65 37.81 36.94
N LEU A 63 13.57 38.73 37.21
CA LEU A 63 14.91 38.50 37.74
C LEU A 63 14.84 38.54 39.28
N SER A 64 15.51 37.63 39.96
CA SER A 64 15.89 37.77 41.36
C SER A 64 17.38 37.48 41.53
N GLN A 65 18.08 38.45 42.11
CA GLN A 65 19.49 38.45 42.47
C GLN A 65 19.78 37.52 43.64
N VAL A 66 20.97 36.91 43.65
CA VAL A 66 21.70 36.51 44.86
C VAL A 66 23.17 36.93 44.68
N ARG A 67 23.74 37.57 45.70
CA ARG A 67 25.12 38.09 45.76
C ARG A 67 26.04 37.12 46.53
N SER A 68 27.27 37.01 46.02
CA SER A 68 28.60 36.93 46.68
C SER A 68 28.88 35.93 47.83
N THR A 69 29.96 35.15 47.67
CA THR A 69 31.25 35.10 48.45
C THR A 69 31.95 33.76 48.12
N SER A 70 33.05 33.75 47.35
CA SER A 70 34.48 33.86 47.71
C SER A 70 35.15 32.58 48.25
N SER A 71 36.37 32.34 47.75
CA SER A 71 37.51 31.55 48.29
C SER A 71 37.77 30.19 47.60
N THR A 72 38.83 30.10 46.76
CA THR A 72 40.20 29.52 47.01
C THR A 72 40.22 27.99 46.87
N ASN A 73 41.21 27.27 46.34
CA ASN A 73 42.41 27.44 45.50
C ASN A 73 42.99 26.00 45.35
N LEU A 74 43.84 25.75 44.33
CA LEU A 74 44.91 24.70 44.25
C LEU A 74 44.47 23.24 44.00
N GLU A 75 44.78 22.65 42.84
CA GLU A 75 46.05 22.01 42.41
C GLU A 75 46.31 20.62 43.01
N ALA A 76 46.43 19.61 42.13
CA ALA A 76 47.55 18.64 42.04
C ALA A 76 47.10 17.24 41.50
N SER A 77 47.64 16.88 40.34
CA SER A 77 48.06 15.51 39.95
C SER A 77 49.47 15.28 40.55
N PRO A 78 50.20 14.12 40.50
CA PRO A 78 49.99 12.90 39.69
C PRO A 78 50.53 11.54 40.30
N LEU A 79 50.50 10.45 39.49
CA LEU A 79 51.31 9.18 39.50
C LEU A 79 51.18 8.25 40.75
N ASP A 80 51.34 6.92 40.76
CA ASP A 80 51.58 5.80 39.82
C ASP A 80 51.40 4.51 40.67
N LEU A 81 51.06 3.37 40.05
CA LEU A 81 51.61 2.00 40.27
C LEU A 81 50.60 0.84 40.05
N VAL A 82 50.82 0.20 38.90
CA VAL A 82 50.83 -1.25 38.56
C VAL A 82 50.37 -2.28 39.62
N GLN A 83 49.40 -3.15 39.27
CA GLN A 83 49.60 -4.61 39.17
C GLN A 83 48.38 -5.35 38.57
N ASN A 84 48.70 -6.30 37.67
CA ASN A 84 47.82 -7.31 37.08
C ASN A 84 47.18 -8.21 38.14
N ASP A 85 45.95 -8.67 37.90
CA ASP A 85 45.69 -10.12 37.88
C ASP A 85 44.38 -10.50 37.20
N ARG A 86 44.47 -11.58 36.40
CA ARG A 86 43.37 -12.28 35.74
C ARG A 86 42.62 -13.13 36.76
N VAL A 87 41.31 -12.96 36.91
CA VAL A 87 40.41 -14.06 37.29
C VAL A 87 39.05 -13.90 36.59
N GLN A 88 38.60 -15.00 35.99
CA GLN A 88 37.29 -15.19 35.37
C GLN A 88 36.15 -14.91 36.37
N ALA A 89 35.17 -14.10 36.00
CA ALA A 89 33.94 -13.93 36.76
C ALA A 89 32.72 -14.07 35.84
N VAL A 90 32.07 -15.23 35.97
CA VAL A 90 30.71 -15.53 35.56
C VAL A 90 29.79 -14.43 36.11
N LYS A 91 29.07 -13.71 35.24
CA LYS A 91 28.04 -12.76 35.66
C LYS A 91 26.67 -13.43 35.62
N THR A 92 26.19 -13.68 36.82
CA THR A 92 24.86 -14.07 37.24
C THR A 92 23.79 -13.06 36.79
N GLU A 93 22.62 -13.60 36.49
CA GLU A 93 21.39 -12.90 36.15
C GLU A 93 20.89 -12.04 37.31
N ASP A 94 20.60 -10.77 37.04
CA ASP A 94 19.93 -9.87 37.99
C ASP A 94 18.40 -9.91 37.81
N ASN A 95 17.78 -10.40 38.89
CA ASN A 95 16.40 -10.31 39.34
C ASN A 95 15.48 -9.24 38.69
N LYS A 96 14.41 -9.73 38.04
CA LYS A 96 13.13 -9.01 37.92
C LYS A 96 12.13 -9.58 38.93
N PRO A 97 11.34 -8.73 39.63
CA PRO A 97 10.45 -9.19 40.69
C PRO A 97 9.24 -9.94 40.12
N SER A 98 9.00 -11.13 40.68
CA SER A 98 7.83 -11.96 40.47
C SER A 98 6.61 -11.38 41.21
N LEU A 99 5.55 -11.04 40.48
CA LEU A 99 4.19 -10.95 41.01
C LEU A 99 3.37 -12.06 40.35
N ASN A 100 3.31 -13.19 41.06
CA ASN A 100 2.44 -14.31 40.76
C ASN A 100 0.97 -13.88 40.96
N GLY A 101 0.33 -13.49 39.87
CA GLY A 101 -1.13 -13.56 39.74
C GLY A 101 -1.43 -14.72 38.80
N LEU A 102 -2.05 -15.78 39.33
CA LEU A 102 -2.52 -16.93 38.57
C LEU A 102 -3.43 -16.46 37.43
N CYS A 103 -2.89 -16.47 36.21
CA CYS A 103 -3.68 -16.37 34.99
C CYS A 103 -4.49 -17.67 34.88
N PRO A 104 -5.82 -17.64 34.62
CA PRO A 104 -6.54 -18.87 34.35
C PRO A 104 -5.90 -19.58 33.16
N PRO A 105 -5.89 -20.92 33.11
CA PRO A 105 -5.32 -21.64 32.00
C PRO A 105 -6.03 -21.17 30.73
N THR A 106 -5.30 -20.48 29.84
CA THR A 106 -5.74 -20.34 28.47
C THR A 106 -5.97 -21.76 27.97
N LEU A 107 -7.25 -22.14 27.79
CA LEU A 107 -7.62 -23.30 26.99
C LEU A 107 -6.77 -23.22 25.73
N CYS A 108 -5.77 -24.10 25.60
CA CYS A 108 -4.93 -24.15 24.42
C CYS A 108 -5.86 -24.53 23.28
N ARG A 109 -6.22 -23.52 22.46
CA ARG A 109 -7.12 -23.73 21.33
C ARG A 109 -6.53 -24.84 20.46
N PRO A 110 -7.34 -25.81 20.02
CA PRO A 110 -6.84 -26.89 19.18
C PRO A 110 -6.18 -26.37 17.91
N VAL A 111 -5.19 -27.12 17.43
CA VAL A 111 -4.58 -26.87 16.13
C VAL A 111 -5.61 -27.13 15.04
N LEU A 112 -5.58 -26.32 13.98
CA LEU A 112 -6.42 -26.55 12.82
C LEU A 112 -6.20 -27.95 12.22
N PRO A 113 -7.26 -28.68 11.84
CA PRO A 113 -7.12 -30.02 11.24
C PRO A 113 -6.48 -29.97 9.85
N MET A 114 -6.74 -28.91 9.08
CA MET A 114 -6.20 -28.71 7.74
C MET A 114 -5.87 -27.24 7.48
N PHE A 115 -5.09 -26.97 6.43
CA PHE A 115 -4.89 -25.60 5.96
C PHE A 115 -6.20 -25.03 5.39
N PRO A 116 -6.51 -23.75 5.65
CA PRO A 116 -7.67 -23.10 5.04
C PRO A 116 -7.55 -23.09 3.50
N PRO A 117 -8.67 -23.05 2.75
CA PRO A 117 -8.63 -22.95 1.29
C PRO A 117 -7.91 -21.70 0.76
N ILE A 118 -7.96 -20.60 1.53
CA ILE A 118 -7.27 -19.34 1.23
C ILE A 118 -6.68 -18.79 2.53
N TRP A 119 -5.36 -18.68 2.62
CA TRP A 119 -4.66 -18.19 3.81
C TRP A 119 -3.36 -17.44 3.50
N SER A 120 -2.84 -16.71 4.49
CA SER A 120 -1.56 -16.04 4.38
C SER A 120 -0.85 -15.78 5.72
N LYS A 121 0.43 -15.39 5.66
CA LYS A 121 1.24 -14.99 6.82
C LYS A 121 1.28 -13.48 7.02
N THR A 122 1.06 -12.71 5.97
CA THR A 122 1.16 -11.25 6.02
C THR A 122 -0.05 -10.61 5.39
N ARG A 123 -0.38 -9.42 5.89
CA ARG A 123 -1.52 -8.65 5.38
C ARG A 123 -1.30 -8.18 3.95
N GLN A 124 -0.05 -7.97 3.56
CA GLN A 124 0.32 -7.59 2.20
C GLN A 124 -0.08 -8.68 1.21
N GLU A 125 0.12 -9.94 1.55
CA GLU A 125 -0.22 -11.07 0.67
C GLU A 125 -1.73 -11.16 0.42
N VAL A 126 -2.55 -10.90 1.45
CA VAL A 126 -4.00 -10.73 1.28
C VAL A 126 -4.29 -9.60 0.30
N CYS A 127 -3.75 -8.39 0.57
CA CYS A 127 -4.04 -7.22 -0.24
C CYS A 127 -3.56 -7.32 -1.69
N GLU A 128 -2.44 -7.99 -1.97
CA GLU A 128 -1.89 -8.15 -3.32
C GLU A 128 -2.59 -9.27 -4.10
N SER A 129 -3.06 -10.32 -3.41
CA SER A 129 -3.61 -11.52 -4.06
C SER A 129 -5.14 -11.55 -4.10
N PHE A 130 -5.82 -10.95 -3.12
CA PHE A 130 -7.25 -11.16 -2.89
C PHE A 130 -8.09 -9.92 -3.23
N ASP A 131 -8.95 -10.01 -4.26
CA ASP A 131 -9.75 -8.87 -4.74
C ASP A 131 -10.81 -8.39 -3.74
N TRP A 132 -11.26 -9.27 -2.86
CA TRP A 132 -12.26 -8.96 -1.84
C TRP A 132 -11.70 -8.15 -0.68
N PHE A 133 -10.38 -7.98 -0.56
CA PHE A 133 -9.79 -7.20 0.53
C PHE A 133 -8.47 -6.53 0.12
N ARG A 134 -8.45 -5.19 0.07
CA ARG A 134 -7.25 -4.39 -0.26
C ARG A 134 -6.93 -3.30 0.77
N SER A 135 -7.39 -3.49 2.00
CA SER A 135 -7.13 -2.54 3.10
C SER A 135 -5.91 -2.96 3.90
N TYR A 136 -4.78 -2.26 3.71
CA TYR A 136 -3.52 -2.54 4.40
C TYR A 136 -3.52 -2.15 5.90
N GLN A 137 -4.45 -1.29 6.33
CA GLN A 137 -4.47 -0.74 7.68
C GLN A 137 -5.84 -0.91 8.36
N GLY A 138 -6.95 -0.62 7.67
CA GLY A 138 -8.29 -0.66 8.26
C GLY A 138 -8.99 -2.02 8.18
N GLY A 139 -9.83 -2.36 9.14
CA GLY A 139 -10.54 -3.65 9.18
C GLY A 139 -11.63 -3.84 8.12
N VAL A 140 -12.09 -2.77 7.45
CA VAL A 140 -13.18 -2.82 6.47
C VAL A 140 -12.67 -2.35 5.11
N TYR A 141 -12.82 -3.19 4.08
CA TYR A 141 -12.52 -2.83 2.69
C TYR A 141 -13.82 -2.67 1.91
N PHE A 142 -14.03 -1.47 1.36
CA PHE A 142 -15.20 -1.12 0.56
C PHE A 142 -14.81 -0.39 -0.73
N ARG A 143 -15.67 -0.49 -1.74
CA ARG A 143 -15.58 0.22 -3.02
C ARG A 143 -17.00 0.59 -3.44
N ASP A 144 -17.18 1.80 -3.97
CA ASP A 144 -18.51 2.30 -4.39
C ASP A 144 -19.56 2.19 -3.26
N ASP A 145 -19.11 2.51 -2.04
CA ASP A 145 -19.86 2.40 -0.78
C ASP A 145 -20.45 1.00 -0.48
N GLN A 146 -19.83 -0.03 -1.04
CA GLN A 146 -20.15 -1.43 -0.74
C GLN A 146 -18.93 -2.11 -0.15
N VAL A 147 -19.10 -2.70 1.03
CA VAL A 147 -18.09 -3.57 1.65
C VAL A 147 -17.94 -4.82 0.80
N LYS A 148 -16.70 -5.12 0.45
CA LYS A 148 -16.31 -6.39 -0.19
C LYS A 148 -15.71 -7.34 0.83
N GLY A 149 -14.91 -6.84 1.76
CA GLY A 149 -14.26 -7.69 2.77
C GLY A 149 -14.16 -7.02 4.12
N TYR A 150 -14.26 -7.84 5.15
CA TYR A 150 -14.20 -7.43 6.55
C TYR A 150 -13.22 -8.33 7.30
N LEU A 151 -12.29 -7.73 8.03
CA LEU A 151 -11.25 -8.40 8.80
C LEU A 151 -11.61 -8.41 10.29
N LEU A 152 -11.84 -9.61 10.81
CA LEU A 152 -11.97 -9.92 12.23
C LEU A 152 -10.56 -10.00 12.83
N GLY A 153 -10.21 -9.03 13.68
CA GLY A 153 -8.85 -8.85 14.22
C GLY A 153 -8.77 -8.81 15.74
N GLY A 154 -7.58 -8.52 16.27
CA GLY A 154 -7.32 -8.45 17.72
C GLY A 154 -7.97 -7.29 18.48
N PHE A 155 -8.71 -6.42 17.80
CA PHE A 155 -9.39 -5.26 18.41
C PHE A 155 -10.90 -5.49 18.48
N ALA A 156 -11.31 -6.58 19.11
CA ALA A 156 -12.73 -6.84 19.37
C ALA A 156 -13.28 -5.77 20.31
N SER A 157 -14.51 -5.37 20.07
CA SER A 157 -15.28 -4.48 20.95
C SER A 157 -16.12 -5.29 21.91
N LYS A 158 -16.57 -4.67 23.02
CA LYS A 158 -17.38 -5.35 24.05
C LYS A 158 -18.59 -6.03 23.39
N ARG A 159 -18.84 -7.30 23.73
CA ARG A 159 -19.92 -8.15 23.17
C ARG A 159 -19.77 -8.54 21.69
N ASP A 160 -18.63 -8.33 21.03
CA ASP A 160 -18.36 -9.08 19.80
C ASP A 160 -18.35 -10.58 20.14
N ILE A 161 -19.02 -11.42 19.34
CA ILE A 161 -19.13 -12.86 19.58
C ILE A 161 -19.02 -13.67 18.27
N LEU A 162 -18.55 -14.90 18.40
CA LEU A 162 -18.66 -15.95 17.39
C LEU A 162 -19.57 -17.04 17.96
N CYS A 163 -20.67 -17.33 17.29
CA CYS A 163 -21.66 -18.32 17.74
C CYS A 163 -22.17 -19.16 16.57
N GLN A 164 -23.00 -20.17 16.86
CA GLN A 164 -23.51 -21.12 15.85
C GLN A 164 -22.37 -21.73 15.01
N GLU A 165 -21.30 -22.19 15.66
CA GLU A 165 -20.10 -22.77 15.01
C GLU A 165 -19.39 -21.82 14.02
N GLY A 166 -19.60 -20.51 14.17
CA GLY A 166 -19.07 -19.48 13.27
C GLY A 166 -19.99 -19.14 12.11
N LYS A 167 -21.20 -19.72 12.06
CA LYS A 167 -22.24 -19.35 11.10
C LYS A 167 -22.91 -18.01 11.43
N LEU A 168 -22.82 -17.54 12.67
CA LEU A 168 -23.23 -16.20 13.08
C LEU A 168 -22.10 -15.50 13.85
N ILE A 169 -21.67 -14.36 13.35
CA ILE A 169 -20.60 -13.55 13.95
C ILE A 169 -21.12 -12.14 14.19
N ILE A 170 -20.93 -11.62 15.39
CA ILE A 170 -21.27 -10.24 15.73
C ILE A 170 -19.97 -9.45 15.89
N SER A 171 -19.85 -8.36 15.14
CA SER A 171 -18.69 -7.46 15.22
C SER A 171 -19.09 -6.00 14.99
N HIS A 172 -18.22 -5.08 15.42
CA HIS A 172 -18.44 -3.64 15.28
C HIS A 172 -18.10 -3.06 13.89
N GLY A 173 -18.55 -1.84 13.59
CA GLY A 173 -18.39 -1.18 12.28
C GLY A 173 -16.98 -0.76 11.86
N GLY A 174 -15.97 -1.05 12.68
CA GLY A 174 -14.57 -0.66 12.49
C GLY A 174 -14.31 0.85 12.59
N GLY A 175 -13.08 1.22 12.97
CA GLY A 175 -12.67 2.63 13.11
C GLY A 175 -13.16 3.29 14.39
N LYS A 176 -12.51 4.40 14.80
CA LYS A 176 -12.75 5.13 16.06
C LYS A 176 -12.62 4.28 17.34
N SER A 177 -11.98 3.12 17.24
CA SER A 177 -11.48 2.34 18.38
C SER A 177 -10.28 3.03 19.03
N GLU A 178 -10.05 2.73 20.30
CA GLU A 178 -8.88 3.21 21.03
C GLU A 178 -7.61 2.57 20.47
N ASN A 179 -6.67 3.40 20.00
CA ASN A 179 -5.45 2.92 19.37
C ASN A 179 -4.23 3.64 19.93
N ALA A 180 -3.15 2.91 20.24
CA ALA A 180 -1.85 3.52 20.50
C ALA A 180 -1.22 4.00 19.18
N SER A 181 -1.26 5.30 18.92
CA SER A 181 -0.59 5.89 17.75
C SER A 181 0.83 6.33 18.13
N SER A 182 1.88 5.67 17.63
CA SER A 182 3.24 6.18 17.79
C SER A 182 3.50 7.28 16.76
N GLY A 183 3.39 8.55 17.15
CA GLY A 183 3.86 9.68 16.37
C GLY A 183 5.11 10.25 17.02
N LYS A 184 6.24 10.30 16.30
CA LYS A 184 7.53 10.86 16.78
C LYS A 184 8.01 10.28 18.12
N GLY A 185 8.14 8.96 18.23
CA GLY A 185 8.76 8.31 19.41
C GLY A 185 7.95 8.37 20.71
N GLN A 186 6.77 8.99 20.73
CA GLN A 186 5.82 8.93 21.84
C GLN A 186 4.57 8.16 21.42
N ALA A 187 4.18 7.16 22.22
CA ALA A 187 2.89 6.49 22.08
C ALA A 187 1.80 7.47 22.52
N LYS A 188 1.06 8.04 21.56
CA LYS A 188 -0.11 8.85 21.82
C LYS A 188 -1.34 7.95 21.70
N LEU A 189 -1.94 7.62 22.85
CA LEU A 189 -3.22 6.93 22.91
C LEU A 189 -4.28 7.83 22.25
N VAL A 190 -4.84 7.38 21.14
CA VAL A 190 -6.00 8.00 20.53
C VAL A 190 -7.21 7.40 21.23
N SER A 191 -7.95 8.24 21.95
CA SER A 191 -9.16 7.80 22.64
C SER A 191 -10.22 7.35 21.64
N ALA A 192 -11.03 6.38 22.08
CA ALA A 192 -12.23 5.97 21.37
C ALA A 192 -13.18 7.17 21.16
N GLY A 193 -13.80 7.24 19.99
CA GLY A 193 -14.81 8.26 19.65
C GLY A 193 -16.11 7.66 19.15
N ASP A 194 -17.21 8.42 19.21
CA ASP A 194 -18.53 7.97 18.75
C ASP A 194 -18.53 7.64 17.26
N GLN A 195 -19.02 6.45 16.90
CA GLN A 195 -19.30 6.11 15.52
C GLN A 195 -20.62 6.74 15.06
N SER A 196 -20.69 7.09 13.78
CA SER A 196 -21.92 7.59 13.16
C SER A 196 -22.18 6.89 11.82
N ALA A 197 -23.44 6.91 11.37
CA ALA A 197 -23.82 6.38 10.06
C ALA A 197 -23.12 7.09 8.88
N GLY A 198 -22.51 8.26 9.11
CA GLY A 198 -21.71 8.98 8.12
C GLY A 198 -20.26 8.49 8.00
N ASP A 199 -19.77 7.73 8.97
CA ASP A 199 -18.41 7.16 8.92
C ASP A 199 -18.30 6.19 7.74
N LYS A 200 -17.23 6.30 6.97
CA LYS A 200 -17.12 5.59 5.68
C LYS A 200 -17.33 4.07 5.79
N SER A 201 -16.76 3.42 6.81
CA SER A 201 -16.91 1.98 7.04
C SER A 201 -18.32 1.61 7.47
N VAL A 202 -18.88 2.34 8.45
CA VAL A 202 -20.23 2.13 8.98
C VAL A 202 -21.27 2.32 7.87
N ARG A 203 -21.17 3.42 7.12
CA ARG A 203 -22.05 3.74 6.00
C ARG A 203 -22.08 2.63 4.95
N ALA A 204 -20.90 2.12 4.57
CA ALA A 204 -20.80 1.02 3.60
C ALA A 204 -21.39 -0.29 4.15
N LEU A 205 -21.18 -0.60 5.45
CA LEU A 205 -21.77 -1.78 6.08
C LEU A 205 -23.30 -1.68 6.16
N LEU A 206 -23.84 -0.50 6.50
CA LEU A 206 -25.27 -0.23 6.47
C LEU A 206 -25.83 -0.42 5.05
N GLN A 207 -25.12 0.03 4.02
CA GLN A 207 -25.52 -0.19 2.63
C GLN A 207 -25.53 -1.69 2.25
N ASN A 208 -24.54 -2.48 2.70
CA ASN A 208 -24.54 -3.93 2.52
C ASN A 208 -25.73 -4.59 3.22
N TYR A 209 -26.07 -4.15 4.43
CA TYR A 209 -27.25 -4.61 5.16
C TYR A 209 -28.54 -4.26 4.40
N GLU A 210 -28.77 -2.98 4.08
CA GLU A 210 -29.99 -2.51 3.43
C GLU A 210 -30.25 -3.22 2.09
N LYS A 211 -29.20 -3.40 1.29
CA LYS A 211 -29.28 -4.05 -0.03
C LYS A 211 -29.09 -5.56 0.02
N GLN A 212 -28.88 -6.13 1.21
CA GLN A 212 -28.59 -7.55 1.42
C GLN A 212 -27.47 -8.06 0.49
N ILE A 213 -26.37 -7.29 0.40
CA ILE A 213 -25.20 -7.60 -0.43
C ILE A 213 -24.19 -8.43 0.40
N PRO A 214 -23.89 -9.67 0.00
CA PRO A 214 -22.87 -10.49 0.65
C PRO A 214 -21.48 -9.86 0.60
N LEU A 215 -20.67 -10.19 1.60
CA LEU A 215 -19.27 -9.79 1.72
C LEU A 215 -18.42 -10.93 2.27
N VAL A 216 -17.11 -10.84 2.12
CA VAL A 216 -16.18 -11.86 2.63
C VAL A 216 -15.70 -11.51 4.03
N LEU A 217 -15.73 -12.49 4.94
CA LEU A 217 -15.03 -12.38 6.22
C LEU A 217 -13.64 -13.01 6.17
N ILE A 218 -12.68 -12.32 6.76
CA ILE A 218 -11.29 -12.76 6.95
C ILE A 218 -11.01 -12.72 8.44
N ILE A 219 -10.32 -13.73 8.97
CA ILE A 219 -9.85 -13.75 10.36
C ILE A 219 -8.35 -13.54 10.42
N ASP A 220 -7.90 -12.83 11.45
CA ASP A 220 -6.52 -12.75 11.91
C ASP A 220 -6.30 -13.75 13.06
N SER A 221 -5.10 -14.33 13.15
CA SER A 221 -4.56 -15.07 14.29
C SER A 221 -4.78 -14.43 15.67
N ASN A 222 -4.89 -13.10 15.74
CA ASN A 222 -5.17 -12.36 16.97
C ASN A 222 -6.65 -12.38 17.38
N TYR A 223 -7.55 -12.86 16.53
CA TYR A 223 -8.98 -12.93 16.86
C TYR A 223 -9.21 -14.05 17.90
N SER A 224 -9.51 -13.65 19.13
CA SER A 224 -9.54 -14.53 20.31
C SER A 224 -10.72 -15.50 20.32
N GLN A 225 -11.80 -15.16 19.62
CA GLN A 225 -13.06 -15.92 19.64
C GLN A 225 -13.09 -17.06 18.61
N PHE A 226 -12.11 -17.13 17.71
CA PHE A 226 -12.00 -18.25 16.79
C PHE A 226 -11.60 -19.53 17.56
N PRO A 227 -12.27 -20.66 17.33
CA PRO A 227 -12.09 -21.87 18.14
C PRO A 227 -10.73 -22.56 17.97
N PHE A 228 -9.98 -22.28 16.90
CA PHE A 228 -8.69 -22.91 16.63
C PHE A 228 -7.52 -21.92 16.72
N ASP A 229 -6.32 -22.43 17.02
CA ASP A 229 -5.10 -21.64 16.94
C ASP A 229 -4.52 -21.65 15.51
N LEU A 230 -4.58 -20.50 14.84
CA LEU A 230 -3.99 -20.31 13.52
C LEU A 230 -2.46 -20.32 13.56
N ARG A 231 -1.85 -19.84 14.65
CA ARG A 231 -0.39 -19.67 14.75
C ARG A 231 0.34 -21.00 14.81
N ALA A 232 -0.31 -22.04 15.31
CA ALA A 232 0.21 -23.41 15.31
C ALA A 232 0.54 -23.96 13.91
N LYS A 233 -0.04 -23.40 12.84
CA LYS A 233 0.31 -23.71 11.44
C LYS A 233 1.00 -22.55 10.71
N ASP A 234 1.50 -21.57 11.47
CA ASP A 234 2.11 -20.34 10.95
C ASP A 234 1.17 -19.60 9.96
N ILE A 235 -0.10 -19.47 10.35
CA ILE A 235 -1.14 -18.74 9.62
C ILE A 235 -1.44 -17.45 10.40
N SER A 236 -1.30 -16.30 9.74
CA SER A 236 -1.73 -15.01 10.31
C SER A 236 -3.11 -14.62 9.85
N TYR A 237 -3.51 -14.95 8.62
CA TYR A 237 -4.81 -14.59 8.07
C TYR A 237 -5.44 -15.78 7.33
N ALA A 238 -6.73 -16.00 7.50
CA ALA A 238 -7.51 -17.00 6.77
C ALA A 238 -8.85 -16.40 6.30
N VAL A 239 -9.27 -16.76 5.08
CA VAL A 239 -10.59 -16.40 4.58
C VAL A 239 -11.63 -17.37 5.17
N LEU A 240 -12.65 -16.85 5.83
CA LEU A 240 -13.75 -17.68 6.33
C LEU A 240 -14.69 -18.07 5.19
N GLY A 241 -15.20 -17.08 4.46
CA GLY A 241 -16.19 -17.28 3.40
C GLY A 241 -17.10 -16.06 3.24
N LEU A 242 -18.21 -16.25 2.54
CA LEU A 242 -19.27 -15.26 2.30
C LEU A 242 -20.26 -15.20 3.46
N TYR A 243 -20.58 -13.98 3.85
CA TYR A 243 -21.58 -13.68 4.87
C TYR A 243 -22.50 -12.55 4.39
N THR A 244 -23.73 -12.56 4.87
CA THR A 244 -24.70 -11.47 4.71
C THR A 244 -24.96 -10.82 6.07
N ILE A 245 -25.10 -9.50 6.09
CA ILE A 245 -25.47 -8.80 7.33
C ILE A 245 -26.98 -8.97 7.54
N VAL A 246 -27.37 -9.60 8.64
CA VAL A 246 -28.77 -9.92 8.97
C VAL A 246 -29.36 -8.97 10.01
N HIS A 247 -28.52 -8.40 10.88
CA HIS A 247 -28.92 -7.38 11.85
C HIS A 247 -27.86 -6.29 11.97
N THR A 248 -28.30 -5.07 12.28
CA THR A 248 -27.44 -3.94 12.64
C THR A 248 -28.11 -3.14 13.77
N TRP A 249 -27.31 -2.60 14.67
CA TRP A 249 -27.80 -1.74 15.76
C TRP A 249 -26.70 -0.83 16.30
N GLU A 250 -27.10 0.17 17.07
CA GLU A 250 -26.19 1.04 17.80
C GLU A 250 -26.23 0.71 19.29
N GLU A 251 -25.07 0.64 19.91
CA GLU A 251 -24.95 0.43 21.35
C GLU A 251 -23.95 1.36 22.00
N LEU A 252 -24.11 1.54 23.31
CA LEU A 252 -23.16 2.26 24.13
C LEU A 252 -22.13 1.28 24.72
N GLU A 253 -20.87 1.63 24.55
CA GLU A 253 -19.73 0.89 25.09
C GLU A 253 -18.86 1.83 25.92
N MET A 254 -18.32 1.31 27.04
CA MET A 254 -17.32 2.03 27.82
C MET A 254 -15.93 1.74 27.26
N ALA A 255 -15.25 2.77 26.77
CA ALA A 255 -13.88 2.68 26.26
C ALA A 255 -13.02 3.82 26.85
N GLY A 256 -11.90 3.49 27.49
CA GLY A 256 -11.03 4.47 28.15
C GLY A 256 -11.74 5.34 29.20
N GLY A 257 -12.71 4.78 29.93
CA GLY A 257 -13.50 5.50 30.95
C GLY A 257 -14.59 6.42 30.38
N LYS A 258 -14.78 6.46 29.05
CA LYS A 258 -15.82 7.25 28.39
C LYS A 258 -16.85 6.34 27.70
N ALA A 259 -18.12 6.70 27.81
CA ALA A 259 -19.19 6.09 27.04
C ALA A 259 -19.11 6.56 25.57
N VAL A 260 -19.07 5.61 24.63
CA VAL A 260 -19.00 5.86 23.20
C VAL A 260 -20.04 5.04 22.44
N VAL A 261 -20.60 5.63 21.39
CA VAL A 261 -21.52 4.93 20.47
C VAL A 261 -20.74 4.02 19.52
N ARG A 262 -21.25 2.81 19.35
CA ARG A 262 -20.70 1.76 18.49
C ARG A 262 -21.79 1.16 17.62
N PHE A 263 -21.52 1.08 16.33
CA PHE A 263 -22.36 0.31 15.41
C PHE A 263 -21.93 -1.15 15.44
N LYS A 264 -22.91 -2.04 15.56
CA LYS A 264 -22.74 -3.49 15.57
C LYS A 264 -23.47 -4.11 14.38
N PHE A 265 -22.89 -5.17 13.87
CA PHE A 265 -23.37 -5.90 12.70
C PHE A 265 -23.32 -7.40 13.00
N ALA A 266 -24.43 -8.09 12.73
CA ALA A 266 -24.51 -9.54 12.78
C ALA A 266 -24.36 -10.10 11.36
N PHE A 267 -23.28 -10.85 11.15
CA PHE A 267 -22.91 -11.48 9.90
C PHE A 267 -23.32 -12.96 9.94
N GLN A 268 -24.17 -13.38 9.00
CA GLN A 268 -24.63 -14.76 8.88
C GLN A 268 -24.04 -15.43 7.63
N TRP A 269 -23.57 -16.66 7.80
CA TRP A 269 -23.00 -17.50 6.75
C TRP A 269 -23.96 -17.72 5.58
N CYS A 270 -23.45 -17.61 4.35
CA CYS A 270 -24.21 -17.95 3.15
C CYS A 270 -24.17 -19.47 2.91
N ASN A 271 -25.28 -20.18 3.12
CA ASN A 271 -25.34 -21.65 3.00
C ASN A 271 -25.02 -22.19 1.59
N ALA A 272 -25.16 -21.38 0.54
CA ALA A 272 -24.86 -21.78 -0.84
C ALA A 272 -23.39 -22.17 -1.07
N GLN A 273 -22.47 -21.79 -0.16
CA GLN A 273 -21.04 -22.13 -0.26
C GLN A 273 -20.66 -23.44 0.47
N GLY A 274 -21.64 -24.17 1.03
CA GLY A 274 -21.42 -25.40 1.79
C GLY A 274 -21.12 -25.16 3.26
N GLU A 275 -20.63 -26.20 3.95
CA GLU A 275 -20.26 -26.13 5.37
C GLU A 275 -18.90 -25.45 5.58
N PRO A 276 -18.75 -24.65 6.67
CA PRO A 276 -17.47 -24.03 7.01
C PRO A 276 -16.30 -25.02 7.02
N TRP A 277 -15.20 -24.65 6.37
CA TRP A 277 -14.05 -25.54 6.16
C TRP A 277 -13.36 -25.99 7.46
N TRP A 278 -13.52 -25.26 8.56
CA TRP A 278 -12.99 -25.63 9.87
C TRP A 278 -13.83 -26.69 10.61
N LEU A 279 -15.02 -27.02 10.10
CA LEU A 279 -15.87 -28.09 10.62
C LEU A 279 -15.70 -29.39 9.84
N GLN A 280 -15.02 -29.34 8.69
CA GLN A 280 -14.73 -30.50 7.86
C GLN A 280 -13.61 -31.32 8.51
N GLY A 281 -13.99 -32.27 9.37
CA GLY A 281 -13.07 -33.16 10.10
C GLY A 281 -13.44 -33.43 11.56
N THR A 282 -14.38 -32.68 12.14
CA THR A 282 -14.90 -32.95 13.50
C THR A 282 -16.02 -33.99 13.51
N LYS A 283 -16.66 -34.22 12.35
CA LYS A 283 -17.54 -35.37 12.11
C LYS A 283 -16.72 -36.52 11.53
N ALA A 284 -15.93 -37.18 12.37
CA ALA A 284 -15.38 -38.48 12.03
C ALA A 284 -16.54 -39.49 12.05
N ASP A 285 -17.26 -39.62 10.93
CA ASP A 285 -18.03 -40.81 10.67
C ASP A 285 -17.08 -41.88 10.12
N HIS A 286 -17.09 -43.02 10.80
CA HIS A 286 -16.40 -44.23 10.42
C HIS A 286 -16.85 -44.68 9.02
N ASN A 287 -15.90 -45.22 8.25
CA ASN A 287 -16.05 -45.75 6.89
C ASN A 287 -16.25 -44.73 5.75
N HIS A 288 -15.14 -44.14 5.30
CA HIS A 288 -14.83 -44.22 3.87
C HIS A 288 -13.32 -44.13 3.62
N ARG A 289 -12.74 -45.30 3.30
CA ARG A 289 -11.37 -45.45 2.81
C ARG A 289 -11.25 -44.76 1.45
N VAL A 290 -10.78 -43.51 1.43
CA VAL A 290 -10.41 -42.82 0.19
C VAL A 290 -9.19 -43.54 -0.38
N LYS A 291 -9.37 -44.21 -1.53
CA LYS A 291 -8.29 -44.82 -2.31
C LYS A 291 -7.31 -43.73 -2.72
N ARG A 292 -6.03 -43.90 -2.36
CA ARG A 292 -4.91 -43.16 -2.96
C ARG A 292 -4.95 -43.42 -4.46
N VAL A 293 -5.19 -42.38 -5.26
CA VAL A 293 -4.84 -42.38 -6.67
C VAL A 293 -3.38 -41.93 -6.75
N SER A 294 -2.51 -42.82 -7.19
CA SER A 294 -1.10 -42.54 -7.46
C SER A 294 -0.96 -41.48 -8.58
N PRO A 295 0.10 -40.65 -8.57
CA PRO A 295 0.35 -39.69 -9.63
C PRO A 295 0.61 -40.42 -10.97
N PRO A 296 0.19 -39.86 -12.13
CA PRO A 296 0.57 -40.42 -13.42
C PRO A 296 2.08 -40.21 -13.64
N ASN A 297 2.76 -41.28 -14.06
CA ASN A 297 4.16 -41.25 -14.47
C ASN A 297 4.41 -40.24 -15.60
N ASP A 298 5.49 -39.49 -15.45
CA ASP A 298 6.11 -38.69 -16.50
C ASP A 298 6.59 -39.60 -17.64
N THR A 299 6.10 -39.37 -18.85
CA THR A 299 6.79 -39.80 -20.08
C THR A 299 6.55 -38.75 -21.17
N PRO A 300 7.58 -38.24 -21.86
CA PRO A 300 7.40 -37.21 -22.89
C PRO A 300 6.82 -37.87 -24.16
N LEU A 301 5.67 -37.38 -24.64
CA LEU A 301 5.13 -37.81 -25.93
C LEU A 301 5.65 -36.93 -27.08
N PRO A 302 5.92 -37.50 -28.27
CA PRO A 302 6.58 -36.80 -29.36
C PRO A 302 5.64 -35.88 -30.14
N TRP A 303 6.22 -34.84 -30.72
CA TRP A 303 5.60 -33.88 -31.63
C TRP A 303 5.02 -34.56 -32.89
N VAL A 304 3.74 -34.33 -33.17
CA VAL A 304 3.12 -34.61 -34.48
C VAL A 304 2.24 -33.43 -34.93
N PRO A 305 2.26 -33.02 -36.22
CA PRO A 305 1.68 -31.76 -36.68
C PRO A 305 0.22 -31.89 -37.15
N THR A 306 -0.54 -30.82 -36.88
CA THR A 306 -1.69 -30.27 -37.64
C THR A 306 -2.93 -31.15 -37.87
N LEU A 307 -4.02 -30.88 -37.14
CA LEU A 307 -5.39 -31.12 -37.63
C LEU A 307 -6.34 -29.96 -37.32
N LYS A 308 -6.76 -29.37 -38.45
CA LYS A 308 -7.95 -28.58 -38.83
C LYS A 308 -8.86 -27.97 -37.74
N LYS A 309 -9.06 -26.65 -37.95
CA LYS A 309 -10.05 -25.75 -37.36
C LYS A 309 -11.46 -26.35 -37.31
N GLU A 310 -11.98 -26.55 -36.10
CA GLU A 310 -13.42 -26.49 -35.84
C GLU A 310 -13.74 -25.27 -34.98
N ALA A 311 -14.62 -24.42 -35.51
CA ALA A 311 -15.04 -23.17 -34.92
C ALA A 311 -15.96 -23.42 -33.72
N GLN A 312 -15.39 -23.55 -32.51
CA GLN A 312 -16.16 -23.42 -31.27
C GLN A 312 -16.57 -21.96 -31.10
N LYS A 313 -17.85 -21.69 -31.35
CA LYS A 313 -18.54 -20.43 -31.06
C LYS A 313 -18.18 -19.96 -29.65
N ARG A 314 -17.43 -18.85 -29.59
CA ARG A 314 -17.14 -18.07 -28.39
C ARG A 314 -18.44 -17.80 -27.63
N ARG A 315 -18.60 -18.37 -26.43
CA ARG A 315 -19.55 -17.83 -25.45
C ARG A 315 -19.01 -16.49 -24.99
N VAL A 316 -19.66 -15.43 -25.44
CA VAL A 316 -19.45 -14.06 -24.97
C VAL A 316 -19.63 -14.07 -23.44
N PRO A 317 -18.74 -13.41 -22.66
CA PRO A 317 -18.97 -13.24 -21.23
C PRO A 317 -20.28 -12.47 -21.04
N VAL A 318 -21.28 -13.12 -20.47
CA VAL A 318 -22.55 -12.49 -20.14
C VAL A 318 -22.25 -11.41 -19.10
N LYS A 319 -22.40 -10.14 -19.48
CA LYS A 319 -22.50 -9.03 -18.52
C LYS A 319 -23.66 -9.35 -17.58
N VAL A 320 -23.34 -9.73 -16.35
CA VAL A 320 -24.33 -9.92 -15.28
C VAL A 320 -25.03 -8.57 -15.08
N LYS A 321 -26.34 -8.52 -15.32
CA LYS A 321 -27.15 -7.33 -15.09
C LYS A 321 -27.19 -7.05 -13.57
N GLU A 322 -26.65 -5.92 -13.14
CA GLU A 322 -26.81 -5.34 -11.79
C GLU A 322 -28.28 -5.11 -11.37
N ALA A 323 -29.24 -5.31 -12.27
CA ALA A 323 -30.63 -4.87 -12.16
C ALA A 323 -31.58 -5.77 -11.33
N ARG A 324 -31.10 -6.54 -10.34
CA ARG A 324 -31.99 -7.30 -9.42
C ARG A 324 -31.65 -7.18 -7.92
N LEU A 325 -30.64 -6.39 -7.54
CA LEU A 325 -30.26 -6.18 -6.13
C LEU A 325 -31.00 -5.01 -5.45
N SER A 326 -31.69 -4.16 -6.20
CA SER A 326 -32.20 -2.85 -5.73
C SER A 326 -33.60 -2.86 -5.09
N GLU A 327 -34.32 -3.98 -5.09
CA GLU A 327 -35.71 -4.05 -4.56
C GLU A 327 -35.83 -4.77 -3.21
N ARG A 328 -34.73 -5.25 -2.64
CA ARG A 328 -34.75 -6.12 -1.45
C ARG A 328 -34.54 -5.33 -0.17
N ARG A 329 -35.22 -5.77 0.91
CA ARG A 329 -35.10 -5.20 2.25
C ARG A 329 -34.67 -6.30 3.24
N PRO A 330 -33.94 -5.97 4.31
CA PRO A 330 -33.63 -6.91 5.38
C PRO A 330 -34.90 -7.51 5.98
N PHE A 331 -34.90 -8.80 6.28
CA PHE A 331 -35.99 -9.44 7.00
C PHE A 331 -36.01 -8.94 8.45
N GLN A 332 -37.15 -8.39 8.87
CA GLN A 332 -37.37 -7.91 10.23
C GLN A 332 -38.66 -8.56 10.75
N SER A 333 -38.52 -9.65 11.53
CA SER A 333 -39.69 -10.31 12.11
C SER A 333 -40.39 -9.39 13.11
N GLU A 334 -41.72 -9.45 13.16
CA GLU A 334 -42.51 -8.64 14.09
C GLU A 334 -42.28 -9.03 15.56
N ASN A 335 -41.84 -10.27 15.81
CA ASN A 335 -41.50 -10.76 17.14
C ASN A 335 -40.14 -10.23 17.63
N LEU A 336 -39.19 -9.98 16.72
CA LEU A 336 -37.83 -9.57 17.07
C LEU A 336 -37.59 -8.06 16.89
N TYR A 337 -38.42 -7.36 16.11
CA TYR A 337 -38.29 -5.91 15.87
C TYR A 337 -39.50 -5.14 16.37
N HIS A 338 -39.27 -4.17 17.25
CA HIS A 338 -40.33 -3.31 17.79
C HIS A 338 -40.02 -1.83 17.55
N PRO A 339 -40.99 -0.98 17.20
CA PRO A 339 -40.80 0.46 17.13
C PRO A 339 -40.53 1.07 18.50
N CYS A 340 -39.55 1.97 18.60
CA CYS A 340 -39.32 2.74 19.82
C CYS A 340 -40.50 3.70 20.07
N ARG A 341 -41.00 3.76 21.31
CA ARG A 341 -42.11 4.65 21.69
C ARG A 341 -41.79 6.14 21.54
N SER A 342 -40.51 6.51 21.55
CA SER A 342 -40.07 7.92 21.49
C SER A 342 -39.67 8.39 20.10
N CYS A 343 -38.98 7.56 19.31
CA CYS A 343 -38.50 7.95 17.98
C CYS A 343 -39.08 7.14 16.83
N THR A 344 -40.00 6.21 17.11
CA THR A 344 -40.71 5.33 16.16
C THR A 344 -39.84 4.41 15.27
N LYS A 345 -38.51 4.58 15.26
CA LYS A 345 -37.59 3.68 14.57
C LYS A 345 -37.70 2.26 15.15
N LYS A 346 -37.81 1.26 14.27
CA LYS A 346 -37.78 -0.16 14.64
C LYS A 346 -36.37 -0.56 15.09
N THR A 347 -36.28 -1.27 16.21
CA THR A 347 -35.02 -1.76 16.78
C THR A 347 -35.15 -3.24 17.17
N PRO A 348 -34.11 -4.06 16.95
CA PRO A 348 -34.17 -5.48 17.31
C PRO A 348 -34.09 -5.70 18.83
N LYS A 349 -34.67 -6.80 19.32
CA LYS A 349 -34.49 -7.28 20.70
C LYS A 349 -33.16 -7.99 20.84
N VAL A 350 -32.09 -7.23 21.00
CA VAL A 350 -30.71 -7.76 21.06
C VAL A 350 -30.43 -8.50 22.36
N PHE A 351 -31.01 -8.08 23.49
CA PHE A 351 -30.68 -8.58 24.82
C PHE A 351 -31.87 -9.25 25.52
N ASN A 352 -31.59 -10.25 26.37
CA ASN A 352 -32.62 -10.98 27.11
C ASN A 352 -33.40 -10.12 28.11
N CYS A 353 -32.73 -9.13 28.72
CA CYS A 353 -33.31 -8.30 29.78
C CYS A 353 -34.43 -7.36 29.29
N GLY A 354 -34.58 -7.13 27.98
CA GLY A 354 -35.73 -6.42 27.43
C GLY A 354 -35.43 -5.58 26.18
N TRP A 355 -36.33 -4.65 25.89
CA TRP A 355 -36.28 -3.80 24.70
C TRP A 355 -35.50 -2.51 24.97
N PHE A 356 -34.56 -2.21 24.07
CA PHE A 356 -33.79 -0.97 24.08
C PHE A 356 -34.09 -0.18 22.82
N CYS A 357 -34.06 1.16 22.92
CA CYS A 357 -33.90 1.96 21.71
C CYS A 357 -32.42 1.95 21.32
N LEU A 358 -32.12 1.42 20.14
CA LEU A 358 -30.78 1.25 19.57
C LEU A 358 -30.50 2.25 18.44
N ASN A 359 -31.03 3.47 18.60
CA ASN A 359 -30.83 4.61 17.70
C ASN A 359 -30.27 5.76 18.53
N SER A 360 -28.99 6.10 18.38
CA SER A 360 -28.31 7.13 19.19
C SER A 360 -28.88 8.53 19.00
N GLU A 361 -29.59 8.78 17.91
CA GLU A 361 -30.32 10.03 17.69
C GLU A 361 -31.55 10.16 18.63
N CYS A 362 -32.02 9.07 19.23
CA CYS A 362 -33.14 9.08 20.18
C CYS A 362 -32.70 9.51 21.59
N ARG A 363 -32.57 10.82 21.81
CA ARG A 363 -32.15 11.38 23.11
C ARG A 363 -32.99 10.93 24.32
N ALA A 364 -34.27 10.64 24.11
CA ALA A 364 -35.19 10.25 25.18
C ALA A 364 -34.91 8.83 25.72
N SER A 365 -34.72 7.87 24.81
CA SER A 365 -34.81 6.43 25.13
C SER A 365 -33.60 5.61 24.68
N PHE A 366 -32.62 6.20 23.97
CA PHE A 366 -31.42 5.49 23.54
C PHE A 366 -30.70 4.84 24.72
N TRP A 367 -30.40 3.55 24.57
CA TRP A 367 -29.63 2.77 25.54
C TRP A 367 -30.21 2.78 26.97
N LYS A 368 -31.56 2.79 27.09
CA LYS A 368 -32.27 2.70 28.37
C LYS A 368 -33.24 1.52 28.37
N LEU A 369 -33.34 0.84 29.51
CA LEU A 369 -34.33 -0.19 29.80
C LEU A 369 -35.41 0.40 30.71
N ASN A 370 -36.64 0.52 30.23
CA ASN A 370 -37.76 1.11 30.99
C ASN A 370 -37.43 2.50 31.60
N GLY A 371 -36.64 3.31 30.89
CA GLY A 371 -36.20 4.65 31.33
C GLY A 371 -34.96 4.67 32.24
N GLN A 372 -34.47 3.51 32.68
CA GLN A 372 -33.29 3.35 33.52
C GLN A 372 -32.06 2.93 32.70
N PRO A 373 -30.82 3.14 33.20
CA PRO A 373 -29.62 2.60 32.57
C PRO A 373 -29.68 1.06 32.51
N PRO A 374 -28.98 0.42 31.56
CA PRO A 374 -28.93 -1.02 31.45
C PRO A 374 -28.22 -1.66 32.66
N PRO A 375 -28.51 -2.95 32.95
CA PRO A 375 -27.70 -3.74 33.87
C PRO A 375 -26.23 -3.83 33.44
N ASP A 376 -25.33 -4.08 34.40
CA ASP A 376 -23.87 -4.17 34.14
C ASP A 376 -23.50 -5.31 33.18
N SER A 377 -24.23 -6.43 33.28
CA SER A 377 -24.12 -7.58 32.38
C SER A 377 -25.32 -7.63 31.43
N LEU A 378 -25.02 -7.75 30.13
CA LEU A 378 -26.02 -7.87 29.07
C LEU A 378 -25.77 -9.16 28.31
N GLU A 379 -26.73 -10.07 28.39
CA GLU A 379 -26.72 -11.33 27.64
C GLU A 379 -27.57 -11.20 26.38
N TYR A 380 -27.07 -11.75 25.28
CA TYR A 380 -27.78 -11.78 24.01
C TYR A 380 -29.07 -12.59 24.10
N ASN A 381 -30.09 -12.11 23.40
CA ASN A 381 -31.34 -12.83 23.27
C ASN A 381 -31.16 -14.10 22.42
N SER A 382 -31.69 -15.23 22.89
CA SER A 382 -31.52 -16.52 22.20
C SER A 382 -32.19 -16.54 20.82
N GLU A 383 -33.36 -15.92 20.66
CA GLU A 383 -34.05 -15.78 19.36
C GLU A 383 -33.26 -14.88 18.40
N PHE A 384 -32.62 -13.81 18.93
CA PHE A 384 -31.73 -12.95 18.15
C PHE A 384 -30.48 -13.68 17.61
N LEU A 385 -30.01 -14.72 18.30
CA LEU A 385 -28.86 -15.53 17.88
C LEU A 385 -29.23 -16.71 16.98
N GLN A 386 -30.51 -16.88 16.64
CA GLN A 386 -30.93 -17.92 15.70
C GLN A 386 -30.56 -17.52 14.27
N LEU A 387 -30.12 -18.49 13.48
CA LEU A 387 -29.83 -18.28 12.07
C LEU A 387 -31.15 -18.05 11.32
N LEU A 388 -31.20 -16.99 10.51
CA LEU A 388 -32.30 -16.80 9.59
C LEU A 388 -32.36 -17.97 8.57
N PRO A 389 -33.54 -18.55 8.31
CA PRO A 389 -33.73 -19.51 7.23
C PRO A 389 -33.22 -19.03 5.86
N SER A 390 -32.78 -19.96 5.01
CA SER A 390 -32.13 -19.61 3.73
C SER A 390 -33.04 -18.91 2.73
N ASP A 391 -34.35 -19.15 2.81
CA ASP A 391 -35.41 -18.47 2.06
C ASP A 391 -35.64 -17.03 2.53
N GLN A 392 -35.26 -16.72 3.77
CA GLN A 392 -35.30 -15.37 4.35
C GLN A 392 -33.99 -14.61 4.14
N MET A 393 -32.92 -15.31 3.74
CA MET A 393 -31.69 -14.70 3.27
C MET A 393 -31.76 -14.44 1.77
N ALA A 394 -31.03 -13.43 1.29
CA ALA A 394 -30.90 -13.24 -0.15
C ALA A 394 -30.28 -14.49 -0.80
N PRO A 395 -30.89 -15.06 -1.87
CA PRO A 395 -30.26 -16.08 -2.69
C PRO A 395 -28.86 -15.61 -3.07
N THR A 396 -27.86 -16.32 -2.57
CA THR A 396 -26.47 -16.07 -2.94
C THR A 396 -26.23 -16.95 -4.15
N ASP A 397 -26.39 -16.40 -5.36
CA ASP A 397 -25.67 -16.99 -6.49
C ASP A 397 -24.21 -17.09 -6.03
N VAL A 398 -23.62 -18.28 -6.09
CA VAL A 398 -22.29 -18.54 -5.52
C VAL A 398 -21.32 -17.52 -6.12
N MET A 399 -21.00 -16.48 -5.36
CA MET A 399 -20.04 -15.48 -5.79
C MET A 399 -18.68 -16.17 -5.74
N ASP A 400 -17.99 -16.19 -6.88
CA ASP A 400 -16.66 -16.76 -6.92
C ASP A 400 -15.70 -15.89 -6.10
N ILE A 401 -15.34 -16.41 -4.93
CA ILE A 401 -14.36 -15.78 -4.04
C ILE A 401 -12.94 -16.25 -4.36
N GLN A 402 -12.72 -17.12 -5.34
CA GLN A 402 -11.36 -17.58 -5.64
C GLN A 402 -10.50 -16.41 -6.15
N PRO A 403 -9.28 -16.24 -5.61
CA PRO A 403 -8.32 -15.30 -6.16
C PRO A 403 -8.08 -15.57 -7.65
N LYS A 404 -8.07 -14.50 -8.45
CA LYS A 404 -7.79 -14.64 -9.89
C LYS A 404 -6.35 -15.10 -10.10
N LYS A 405 -6.16 -16.01 -11.06
CA LYS A 405 -4.82 -16.42 -11.49
C LYS A 405 -4.06 -15.22 -12.05
N PRO A 406 -2.77 -15.04 -11.67
CA PRO A 406 -1.92 -14.05 -12.30
C PRO A 406 -1.78 -14.29 -13.80
N ILE A 407 -1.63 -13.21 -14.57
CA ILE A 407 -1.39 -13.29 -16.02
C ILE A 407 0.07 -13.66 -16.24
N THR A 408 0.34 -14.77 -16.92
CA THR A 408 1.71 -15.22 -17.24
C THR A 408 2.13 -14.92 -18.67
N HIS A 409 1.16 -14.77 -19.58
CA HIS A 409 1.35 -14.48 -21.00
C HIS A 409 0.43 -13.31 -21.41
N PRO A 410 0.86 -12.05 -21.19
CA PRO A 410 0.07 -10.90 -21.58
C PRO A 410 -0.03 -10.81 -23.11
N HIS A 411 -1.19 -10.38 -23.63
CA HIS A 411 -1.45 -10.32 -25.08
C HIS A 411 -0.48 -9.39 -25.83
N ASP A 412 -0.08 -8.27 -25.21
CA ASP A 412 0.88 -7.31 -25.76
C ASP A 412 2.35 -7.68 -25.46
N GLY A 413 2.59 -8.59 -24.52
CA GLY A 413 3.91 -8.98 -24.04
C GLY A 413 4.44 -8.11 -22.88
N VAL A 414 3.70 -7.09 -22.42
CA VAL A 414 4.17 -6.16 -21.40
C VAL A 414 3.97 -6.74 -20.00
N THR A 415 5.06 -6.90 -19.25
CA THR A 415 5.06 -7.52 -17.90
C THR A 415 5.39 -6.55 -16.77
N THR A 416 5.48 -5.27 -17.09
CA THR A 416 5.91 -4.19 -16.18
C THR A 416 4.74 -3.35 -15.69
N LEU A 417 3.50 -3.76 -15.99
CA LEU A 417 2.25 -3.13 -15.54
C LEU A 417 1.94 -3.48 -14.07
N SER A 418 1.06 -2.70 -13.45
CA SER A 418 0.62 -2.90 -12.07
C SER A 418 -0.09 -4.25 -11.84
N SER A 419 -0.69 -4.84 -12.88
CA SER A 419 -1.29 -6.19 -12.86
C SER A 419 -0.27 -7.30 -12.57
N PHE A 420 1.01 -7.06 -12.85
CA PHE A 420 2.11 -7.99 -12.62
C PHE A 420 2.68 -7.91 -11.20
N LEU A 421 2.25 -6.93 -10.40
CA LEU A 421 2.52 -6.86 -8.96
C LEU A 421 1.51 -7.64 -8.12
N ARG A 422 0.46 -8.18 -8.76
CA ARG A 422 -0.55 -8.98 -8.07
C ARG A 422 0.09 -10.24 -7.49
N GLY A 423 -0.39 -10.64 -6.33
CA GLY A 423 0.07 -11.87 -5.68
C GLY A 423 -0.51 -13.12 -6.33
N TYR A 424 -0.04 -14.27 -5.87
CA TYR A 424 -0.33 -15.61 -6.37
C TYR A 424 -1.07 -16.41 -5.30
N HIS A 425 -2.18 -17.04 -5.67
CA HIS A 425 -2.86 -18.03 -4.84
C HIS A 425 -2.47 -19.43 -5.29
N CYS A 426 -1.88 -20.20 -4.38
CA CYS A 426 -1.46 -21.56 -4.66
C CYS A 426 -2.63 -22.54 -4.54
N GLU A 427 -3.06 -23.09 -5.67
CA GLU A 427 -4.21 -24.03 -5.74
C GLU A 427 -4.01 -25.34 -4.95
N MET A 428 -2.77 -25.68 -4.56
CA MET A 428 -2.53 -26.90 -3.78
C MET A 428 -2.66 -26.74 -2.28
N CYS A 429 -2.10 -25.64 -1.76
CA CYS A 429 -2.01 -25.46 -0.32
C CYS A 429 -2.85 -24.29 0.17
N GLY A 430 -3.51 -23.54 -0.71
CA GLY A 430 -4.35 -22.39 -0.37
C GLY A 430 -3.57 -21.11 -0.03
N ARG A 431 -2.24 -21.15 -0.08
CA ARG A 431 -1.37 -20.03 0.30
C ARG A 431 -1.45 -18.88 -0.69
N LEU A 432 -1.81 -17.68 -0.23
CA LEU A 432 -1.58 -16.43 -0.97
C LEU A 432 -0.12 -16.03 -0.84
N SER A 433 0.54 -15.54 -1.88
CA SER A 433 1.96 -15.13 -1.82
C SER A 433 2.17 -13.87 -2.65
N CYS A 434 2.92 -12.90 -2.15
CA CYS A 434 3.36 -11.76 -2.95
C CYS A 434 4.26 -12.24 -4.10
N ARG A 435 4.26 -11.53 -5.23
CA ARG A 435 5.35 -11.68 -6.20
C ARG A 435 6.59 -11.04 -5.61
N PHE A 436 7.61 -11.82 -5.31
CA PHE A 436 8.87 -11.30 -4.75
C PHE A 436 10.08 -11.54 -5.66
N LYS A 437 9.94 -12.33 -6.73
CA LYS A 437 10.96 -12.57 -7.76
C LYS A 437 10.54 -11.94 -9.08
N TRP A 438 11.50 -11.39 -9.82
CA TRP A 438 11.21 -10.78 -11.13
C TRP A 438 10.73 -11.82 -12.14
N GLN A 439 11.41 -12.95 -12.29
CA GLN A 439 11.15 -13.94 -13.32
C GLN A 439 9.89 -14.81 -13.08
N GLN A 440 9.35 -14.83 -11.85
CA GLN A 440 8.26 -15.75 -11.50
C GLN A 440 7.49 -15.36 -10.24
N TRP A 441 6.28 -15.89 -10.09
CA TRP A 441 5.67 -16.08 -8.78
C TRP A 441 6.16 -17.39 -8.16
N GLU A 442 6.24 -17.42 -6.84
CA GLU A 442 6.64 -18.60 -6.08
C GLU A 442 5.80 -18.68 -4.81
N CYS A 443 5.28 -19.87 -4.51
CA CYS A 443 4.54 -20.12 -3.29
C CYS A 443 5.47 -19.95 -2.08
N ALA A 444 5.11 -19.04 -1.16
CA ALA A 444 5.87 -18.78 0.05
C ALA A 444 5.71 -19.90 1.13
N ASN A 445 4.92 -20.94 0.88
CA ASN A 445 4.87 -22.11 1.74
C ASN A 445 6.12 -23.00 1.48
N PRO A 446 7.00 -23.20 2.49
CA PRO A 446 8.21 -24.02 2.37
C PRO A 446 7.94 -25.45 1.87
N ASP A 447 6.80 -26.03 2.24
CA ASP A 447 6.44 -27.41 1.86
C ASP A 447 5.87 -27.51 0.44
N CYS A 448 5.58 -26.38 -0.22
CA CYS A 448 4.94 -26.36 -1.53
C CYS A 448 5.85 -25.81 -2.64
N ARG A 449 6.39 -24.59 -2.46
CA ARG A 449 7.36 -23.93 -3.36
C ARG A 449 7.03 -23.91 -4.86
N ARG A 450 5.79 -24.19 -5.25
CA ARG A 450 5.37 -24.15 -6.66
C ARG A 450 5.60 -22.77 -7.26
N THR A 451 6.09 -22.77 -8.49
CA THR A 451 6.41 -21.56 -9.22
C THR A 451 5.46 -21.38 -10.39
N LEU A 452 5.29 -20.13 -10.79
CA LEU A 452 4.58 -19.75 -11.99
C LEU A 452 5.44 -18.74 -12.75
N PRO A 453 6.08 -19.13 -13.85
CA PRO A 453 6.98 -18.26 -14.60
C PRO A 453 6.25 -17.08 -15.25
N VAL A 454 6.98 -15.98 -15.42
CA VAL A 454 6.49 -14.78 -16.11
C VAL A 454 7.17 -14.72 -17.47
N PHE A 455 6.37 -14.66 -18.54
CA PHE A 455 6.89 -14.53 -19.89
C PHE A 455 6.51 -13.17 -20.46
N GLY A 456 7.51 -12.36 -20.76
CA GLY A 456 7.35 -11.00 -21.26
C GLY A 456 8.34 -10.67 -22.35
N LYS A 457 8.03 -9.63 -23.10
CA LYS A 457 8.97 -8.99 -24.02
C LYS A 457 9.73 -7.89 -23.28
N ILE A 458 10.92 -7.58 -23.78
CA ILE A 458 11.69 -6.41 -23.35
C ILE A 458 10.94 -5.14 -23.78
N GLN A 459 10.77 -4.22 -22.85
CA GLN A 459 10.22 -2.90 -23.14
C GLN A 459 11.33 -2.01 -23.72
N LEU A 460 11.11 -1.46 -24.91
CA LEU A 460 12.08 -0.56 -25.54
C LEU A 460 11.86 0.88 -25.05
N ALA A 461 12.95 1.64 -24.90
CA ALA A 461 12.87 3.03 -24.44
C ALA A 461 11.98 3.90 -25.36
N LYS A 462 12.07 3.69 -26.68
CA LYS A 462 11.25 4.40 -27.68
C LYS A 462 9.73 4.24 -27.47
N ASP A 463 9.30 3.12 -26.88
CA ASP A 463 7.88 2.87 -26.62
C ASP A 463 7.37 3.72 -25.44
N LEU A 464 8.28 4.26 -24.62
CA LEU A 464 8.01 5.08 -23.45
C LEU A 464 8.25 6.58 -23.70
N ASP A 465 8.89 6.94 -24.82
CA ASP A 465 9.26 8.33 -25.14
C ASP A 465 8.08 9.29 -25.15
N HIS A 466 6.91 8.83 -25.61
CA HIS A 466 5.68 9.62 -25.67
C HIS A 466 5.22 10.16 -24.31
N LEU A 467 5.58 9.48 -23.22
CA LEU A 467 5.26 9.92 -21.85
C LEU A 467 5.98 11.22 -21.50
N THR A 468 7.21 11.41 -22.02
CA THR A 468 7.99 12.62 -21.81
C THR A 468 7.28 13.87 -22.31
N SER A 469 6.59 13.76 -23.46
CA SER A 469 5.84 14.87 -24.06
C SER A 469 4.55 15.20 -23.31
N ASN A 470 4.02 14.25 -22.55
CA ASN A 470 2.80 14.41 -21.76
C ASN A 470 3.07 14.95 -20.35
N SER A 471 4.34 15.13 -19.97
CA SER A 471 4.67 15.68 -18.67
C SER A 471 4.21 17.13 -18.59
N SER A 472 3.39 17.44 -17.58
CA SER A 472 2.82 18.78 -17.33
C SER A 472 3.86 19.87 -17.02
N MET A 473 5.15 19.55 -17.08
CA MET A 473 6.25 20.36 -16.61
C MET A 473 6.96 20.99 -17.81
N ILE A 474 6.99 22.32 -17.86
CA ILE A 474 7.66 23.07 -18.91
C ILE A 474 9.16 23.12 -18.56
N GLY A 475 9.98 22.39 -19.30
CA GLY A 475 11.43 22.34 -19.11
C GLY A 475 11.93 21.09 -18.37
N ASP A 476 13.14 21.19 -17.82
CA ASP A 476 13.85 20.06 -17.18
C ASP A 476 13.84 20.13 -15.65
N HIS A 477 13.55 21.30 -15.07
CA HIS A 477 13.43 21.51 -13.64
C HIS A 477 12.36 22.56 -13.30
N GLU A 478 11.81 22.50 -12.09
CA GLU A 478 10.87 23.47 -11.53
C GLU A 478 11.39 23.88 -10.16
N LEU A 479 11.64 25.17 -9.98
CA LEU A 479 12.09 25.76 -8.73
C LEU A 479 10.95 26.58 -8.12
N LYS A 480 10.62 26.33 -6.84
CA LYS A 480 9.62 27.16 -6.15
C LYS A 480 10.19 28.53 -5.81
N SER A 481 9.32 29.54 -5.79
CA SER A 481 9.71 30.94 -5.56
C SER A 481 10.35 31.20 -4.19
N PHE A 482 10.08 30.35 -3.19
CA PHE A 482 10.68 30.42 -1.86
C PHE A 482 11.99 29.60 -1.75
N SER A 483 12.39 28.89 -2.80
CA SER A 483 13.60 28.09 -2.80
C SER A 483 14.83 29.00 -2.95
N GLU A 484 15.83 28.76 -2.11
CA GLU A 484 17.12 29.47 -2.13
C GLU A 484 18.17 28.79 -3.01
N ILE A 485 17.79 27.69 -3.67
CA ILE A 485 18.68 26.91 -4.54
C ILE A 485 19.04 27.75 -5.78
N LYS A 486 20.33 27.89 -6.05
CA LYS A 486 20.84 28.64 -7.21
C LYS A 486 21.05 27.68 -8.38
N VAL A 487 20.64 28.08 -9.58
CA VAL A 487 20.76 27.25 -10.78
C VAL A 487 21.79 27.85 -11.73
N SER A 488 22.76 27.03 -12.16
CA SER A 488 23.76 27.42 -13.14
C SER A 488 23.18 27.47 -14.56
N ARG A 489 23.93 28.10 -15.47
CA ARG A 489 23.71 27.88 -16.91
C ARG A 489 24.00 26.43 -17.26
N THR A 490 23.39 25.94 -18.33
CA THR A 490 23.70 24.64 -18.92
C THR A 490 25.11 24.67 -19.51
N ILE A 491 25.93 23.69 -19.13
CA ILE A 491 27.29 23.50 -19.63
C ILE A 491 27.29 22.33 -20.59
N PHE A 492 28.00 22.47 -21.71
CA PHE A 492 28.18 21.42 -22.72
C PHE A 492 29.60 20.88 -22.66
N VAL A 493 29.73 19.56 -22.54
CA VAL A 493 31.01 18.88 -22.41
C VAL A 493 31.27 18.03 -23.67
N PRO A 494 32.34 18.31 -24.43
CA PRO A 494 32.67 17.56 -25.63
C PRO A 494 33.01 16.09 -25.34
N MET A 495 32.57 15.18 -26.21
CA MET A 495 32.92 13.75 -26.20
C MET A 495 33.73 13.33 -27.44
N GLY A 496 34.18 14.29 -28.26
CA GLY A 496 34.78 14.03 -29.57
C GLY A 496 33.75 13.82 -30.69
N GLY A 497 34.20 13.95 -31.93
CA GLY A 497 33.34 13.78 -33.12
C GLY A 497 32.19 14.80 -33.23
N GLY A 498 32.34 15.99 -32.64
CA GLY A 498 31.30 17.03 -32.64
C GLY A 498 30.10 16.74 -31.73
N ILE A 499 30.17 15.70 -30.89
CA ILE A 499 29.10 15.31 -29.97
C ILE A 499 29.44 15.84 -28.58
N SER A 500 28.45 16.42 -27.91
CA SER A 500 28.58 16.88 -26.52
C SER A 500 27.40 16.39 -25.70
N TRP A 501 27.64 16.02 -24.45
CA TRP A 501 26.59 15.92 -23.44
C TRP A 501 26.47 17.26 -22.71
N SER A 502 25.43 17.42 -21.90
CA SER A 502 25.25 18.65 -21.13
C SER A 502 24.88 18.38 -19.68
N TYR A 503 25.15 19.35 -18.81
CA TYR A 503 24.67 19.33 -17.44
C TYR A 503 24.28 20.70 -16.92
N GLN A 504 23.46 20.70 -15.87
CA GLN A 504 23.09 21.87 -15.10
C GLN A 504 23.38 21.60 -13.62
N ARG A 505 23.96 22.58 -12.93
CA ARG A 505 24.30 22.52 -11.51
C ARG A 505 23.29 23.32 -10.71
N PHE A 506 22.86 22.77 -9.59
CA PHE A 506 21.97 23.39 -8.61
C PHE A 506 22.73 23.47 -7.29
N ASP A 507 23.05 24.67 -6.83
CA ASP A 507 23.78 24.88 -5.58
C ASP A 507 22.82 25.11 -4.44
N LEU A 508 22.95 24.27 -3.42
CA LEU A 508 22.11 24.32 -2.23
C LEU A 508 22.67 25.37 -1.25
N PRO A 509 21.80 26.06 -0.49
CA PRO A 509 22.23 27.06 0.49
C PRO A 509 23.04 26.42 1.64
N GLU A 510 23.74 27.26 2.41
CA GLU A 510 24.42 26.87 3.67
C GLU A 510 25.45 25.73 3.53
N GLU A 511 26.17 25.68 2.40
CA GLU A 511 27.09 24.58 2.07
C GLU A 511 26.39 23.20 2.05
N GLY A 512 25.08 23.19 1.72
CA GLY A 512 24.27 21.98 1.65
C GLY A 512 24.67 21.01 0.54
N GLY A 513 25.63 21.39 -0.32
CA GLY A 513 26.10 20.62 -1.45
C GLY A 513 25.55 21.13 -2.78
N SER A 514 25.61 20.28 -3.81
CA SER A 514 25.14 20.58 -5.15
C SER A 514 24.42 19.38 -5.75
N ILE A 515 23.44 19.65 -6.61
CA ILE A 515 22.83 18.65 -7.50
C ILE A 515 23.35 18.91 -8.92
N PHE A 516 23.70 17.86 -9.65
CA PHE A 516 24.00 17.94 -11.07
C PHE A 516 22.97 17.13 -11.84
N HIS A 517 22.27 17.74 -12.79
CA HIS A 517 21.42 17.04 -13.76
C HIS A 517 22.14 16.97 -15.10
N MET A 518 22.53 15.78 -15.50
CA MET A 518 23.29 15.50 -16.72
C MET A 518 22.39 14.83 -17.76
N LYS A 519 22.45 15.30 -19.00
CA LYS A 519 21.66 14.81 -20.12
C LYS A 519 22.55 14.10 -21.13
N HIS A 520 22.20 12.86 -21.45
CA HIS A 520 22.91 12.08 -22.46
C HIS A 520 22.55 12.56 -23.88
N PRO A 521 23.51 12.65 -24.83
CA PRO A 521 23.24 13.12 -26.18
C PRO A 521 22.33 12.13 -26.93
N LYS A 522 21.28 12.66 -27.57
CA LYS A 522 20.34 11.83 -28.33
C LYS A 522 21.00 11.01 -29.43
N THR A 523 22.08 11.51 -30.04
CA THR A 523 22.84 10.82 -31.10
C THR A 523 23.56 9.55 -30.61
N ARG A 524 23.80 9.40 -29.31
CA ARG A 524 24.42 8.20 -28.70
C ARG A 524 23.49 7.42 -27.77
N MET A 525 22.18 7.67 -27.84
CA MET A 525 21.21 7.03 -26.96
C MET A 525 21.16 5.50 -27.08
N HIS A 526 21.67 4.93 -28.18
CA HIS A 526 21.81 3.48 -28.34
C HIS A 526 22.61 2.81 -27.20
N GLU A 527 23.60 3.51 -26.63
CA GLU A 527 24.37 3.04 -25.46
C GLU A 527 23.44 2.87 -24.24
N MET A 528 22.51 3.80 -24.02
CA MET A 528 21.57 3.79 -22.90
C MET A 528 20.46 2.76 -23.12
N ASN A 529 19.99 2.63 -24.37
CA ASN A 529 19.03 1.61 -24.77
C ASN A 529 19.58 0.21 -24.47
N GLN A 530 20.84 -0.05 -24.85
CA GLN A 530 21.49 -1.33 -24.62
C GLN A 530 21.55 -1.68 -23.13
N ILE A 531 21.95 -0.73 -22.27
CA ILE A 531 21.97 -0.96 -20.81
C ILE A 531 20.57 -1.30 -20.31
N PHE A 532 19.55 -0.56 -20.75
CA PHE A 532 18.17 -0.76 -20.34
C PHE A 532 17.57 -2.10 -20.79
N GLU A 533 17.88 -2.54 -22.00
CA GLU A 533 17.47 -3.83 -22.55
C GLU A 533 18.17 -4.98 -21.80
N GLU A 534 19.49 -4.88 -21.61
CA GLU A 534 20.28 -5.90 -20.88
C GLU A 534 19.83 -6.06 -19.42
N TYR A 535 19.43 -4.98 -18.74
CA TYR A 535 18.84 -5.07 -17.40
C TYR A 535 17.62 -6.00 -17.38
N GLN A 536 16.73 -5.85 -18.36
CA GLN A 536 15.50 -6.61 -18.46
C GLN A 536 15.75 -8.06 -18.87
N GLU A 537 16.67 -8.29 -19.82
CA GLU A 537 17.07 -9.63 -20.26
C GLU A 537 17.69 -10.42 -19.11
N GLN A 538 18.67 -9.81 -18.41
CA GLN A 538 19.37 -10.43 -17.30
C GLN A 538 18.43 -10.67 -16.12
N ALA A 539 17.46 -9.79 -15.88
CA ALA A 539 16.43 -10.01 -14.86
C ALA A 539 15.49 -11.17 -15.22
N SER A 540 15.13 -11.29 -16.49
CA SER A 540 14.22 -12.33 -16.97
C SER A 540 14.86 -13.72 -16.98
N CYS A 541 16.15 -13.82 -17.28
CA CYS A 541 16.89 -15.10 -17.20
C CYS A 541 17.44 -15.42 -15.80
N GLY A 542 17.28 -14.51 -14.83
CA GLY A 542 17.72 -14.68 -13.45
C GLY A 542 19.20 -14.37 -13.17
N LYS A 543 19.97 -13.93 -14.18
CA LYS A 543 21.35 -13.44 -13.99
C LYS A 543 21.39 -12.20 -13.10
N LEU A 544 20.43 -11.29 -13.27
CA LEU A 544 20.18 -10.18 -12.35
C LEU A 544 19.02 -10.56 -11.43
N GLN A 545 19.28 -10.74 -10.15
CA GLN A 545 18.28 -11.23 -9.19
C GLN A 545 17.40 -10.11 -8.65
N PHE A 546 16.65 -9.44 -9.52
CA PHE A 546 15.68 -8.44 -9.06
C PHE A 546 14.61 -9.06 -8.15
N ARG A 547 14.57 -8.58 -6.91
CA ARG A 547 13.66 -9.09 -5.88
C ARG A 547 13.01 -7.96 -5.09
N ARG A 548 11.82 -8.24 -4.56
CA ARG A 548 11.19 -7.39 -3.54
C ARG A 548 11.63 -7.92 -2.18
N TRP A 549 12.28 -7.05 -1.41
CA TRP A 549 12.94 -7.43 -0.17
C TRP A 549 12.08 -7.08 1.04
N PRO A 550 12.13 -7.85 2.14
CA PRO A 550 11.49 -7.46 3.39
C PRO A 550 12.04 -6.13 3.91
N LEU A 551 11.13 -5.22 4.26
CA LEU A 551 11.44 -3.97 4.95
C LEU A 551 11.81 -4.28 6.40
N ARG A 552 12.89 -3.69 6.90
CA ARG A 552 13.36 -3.93 8.28
C ARG A 552 12.55 -3.20 9.35
N SER A 553 11.83 -2.14 8.98
CA SER A 553 11.05 -1.32 9.92
C SER A 553 9.67 -1.02 9.35
N HIS A 554 8.65 -1.65 9.95
CA HIS A 554 7.24 -1.40 9.68
C HIS A 554 6.39 -1.78 10.89
N ARG A 555 5.14 -1.32 10.92
CA ARG A 555 4.19 -1.58 12.03
C ARG A 555 3.14 -2.65 11.70
N VAL A 556 3.27 -3.29 10.55
CA VAL A 556 2.36 -4.36 10.11
C VAL A 556 2.84 -5.70 10.66
N GLN A 557 1.91 -6.62 10.94
CA GLN A 557 2.22 -7.99 11.34
C GLN A 557 2.77 -8.81 10.17
N GLY A 558 3.85 -9.56 10.44
CA GLY A 558 4.57 -10.36 9.44
C GLY A 558 5.43 -9.50 8.51
N GLU A 559 6.17 -10.13 7.60
CA GLU A 559 7.05 -9.42 6.67
C GLU A 559 6.29 -8.46 5.75
N LEU A 560 6.85 -7.27 5.51
CA LEU A 560 6.37 -6.32 4.52
C LEU A 560 7.43 -6.13 3.44
N LEU A 561 7.17 -6.60 2.23
CA LEU A 561 8.07 -6.45 1.09
C LEU A 561 8.06 -5.03 0.55
N THR A 562 9.21 -4.59 0.01
CA THR A 562 9.32 -3.38 -0.80
C THR A 562 8.29 -3.35 -1.93
N GLN A 563 7.98 -2.16 -2.43
CA GLN A 563 7.15 -2.06 -3.62
C GLN A 563 7.97 -2.43 -4.86
N TYR A 564 9.09 -1.74 -5.09
CA TYR A 564 9.97 -1.97 -6.23
C TYR A 564 10.85 -3.21 -6.05
N PHE A 565 11.34 -3.73 -7.18
CA PHE A 565 12.36 -4.77 -7.21
C PHE A 565 13.74 -4.13 -7.16
N SER A 566 14.67 -4.72 -6.43
CA SER A 566 16.03 -4.22 -6.37
C SER A 566 17.07 -5.33 -6.25
N GLN A 567 18.30 -4.98 -6.61
CA GLN A 567 19.49 -5.78 -6.43
C GLN A 567 20.65 -4.84 -6.09
N ASN A 568 21.39 -5.15 -5.05
CA ASN A 568 22.61 -4.44 -4.69
C ASN A 568 23.83 -5.19 -5.26
N CYS A 569 24.82 -4.46 -5.80
CA CYS A 569 26.08 -5.03 -6.28
C CYS A 569 27.29 -4.23 -5.74
N GLY A 570 28.40 -4.92 -5.47
CA GLY A 570 29.65 -4.32 -5.00
C GLY A 570 29.90 -4.49 -3.51
N GLU A 571 30.25 -3.39 -2.82
CA GLU A 571 30.53 -3.40 -1.39
C GLU A 571 29.27 -3.75 -0.58
N PRO A 572 29.31 -4.80 0.26
CA PRO A 572 28.18 -5.16 1.11
C PRO A 572 27.87 -4.04 2.11
N TYR A 573 26.61 -3.62 2.15
CA TYR A 573 26.13 -2.71 3.18
C TYR A 573 24.67 -3.00 3.54
N HIS A 574 24.23 -2.47 4.68
CA HIS A 574 22.89 -2.68 5.22
C HIS A 574 21.78 -1.91 4.48
N TYR A 575 21.61 -2.17 3.19
CA TYR A 575 20.41 -1.78 2.45
C TYR A 575 19.21 -2.67 2.78
N VAL A 576 18.03 -2.27 2.33
CA VAL A 576 16.79 -3.05 2.35
C VAL A 576 17.05 -4.42 1.71
N GLY A 577 16.98 -5.49 2.52
CA GLY A 577 17.34 -6.86 2.11
C GLY A 577 18.51 -7.48 2.86
N GLY A 578 19.37 -6.71 3.54
CA GLY A 578 20.56 -7.28 4.20
C GLY A 578 21.81 -7.14 3.35
N ASP A 579 22.98 -7.10 4.00
CA ASP A 579 24.29 -7.16 3.36
C ASP A 579 24.57 -8.53 2.72
N ALA A 580 23.99 -9.60 3.27
CA ALA A 580 24.10 -10.97 2.75
C ALA A 580 23.55 -11.17 1.31
N ASN A 581 22.82 -10.20 0.78
CA ASN A 581 22.21 -10.27 -0.56
C ASN A 581 22.89 -9.34 -1.59
N THR A 582 24.00 -8.69 -1.22
CA THR A 582 24.82 -7.94 -2.16
C THR A 582 25.61 -8.89 -3.06
N VAL A 583 25.50 -8.70 -4.38
CA VAL A 583 26.27 -9.46 -5.37
C VAL A 583 27.67 -8.84 -5.50
N PRO A 584 28.76 -9.59 -5.27
CA PRO A 584 30.11 -9.05 -5.40
C PRO A 584 30.47 -8.73 -6.86
N TRP A 585 31.49 -7.89 -7.07
CA TRP A 585 31.82 -7.36 -8.40
C TRP A 585 32.18 -8.41 -9.45
N ASP A 586 32.82 -9.51 -9.03
CA ASP A 586 33.16 -10.66 -9.88
C ASP A 586 31.92 -11.38 -10.44
N GLN A 587 30.78 -11.25 -9.77
CA GLN A 587 29.50 -11.86 -10.14
C GLN A 587 28.46 -10.83 -10.59
N ALA A 588 28.82 -9.54 -10.61
CA ALA A 588 27.91 -8.46 -10.92
C ALA A 588 27.38 -8.59 -12.36
N PRO A 589 26.06 -8.40 -12.59
CA PRO A 589 25.50 -8.50 -13.93
C PRO A 589 26.05 -7.41 -14.85
N GLY A 590 26.23 -7.75 -16.14
CA GLY A 590 26.86 -6.86 -17.11
C GLY A 590 26.13 -5.52 -17.28
N ALA A 591 24.80 -5.51 -17.13
CA ALA A 591 24.01 -4.28 -17.17
C ALA A 591 24.37 -3.32 -16.02
N VAL A 592 24.65 -3.87 -14.83
CA VAL A 592 25.04 -3.10 -13.64
C VAL A 592 26.45 -2.53 -13.80
N LEU A 593 27.38 -3.33 -14.31
CA LEU A 593 28.76 -2.90 -14.60
C LEU A 593 28.79 -1.75 -15.63
N LYS A 594 28.03 -1.87 -16.73
CA LYS A 594 27.92 -0.82 -17.75
C LYS A 594 27.27 0.46 -17.19
N ALA A 595 26.25 0.32 -16.35
CA ALA A 595 25.62 1.46 -15.69
C ALA A 595 26.60 2.18 -14.74
N ARG A 596 27.37 1.42 -13.94
CA ARG A 596 28.43 1.97 -13.07
C ARG A 596 29.45 2.75 -13.89
N GLU A 597 29.96 2.16 -14.97
CA GLU A 597 30.97 2.78 -15.82
C GLU A 597 30.47 4.09 -16.44
N MET A 598 29.24 4.09 -16.97
CA MET A 598 28.60 5.30 -17.52
C MET A 598 28.46 6.42 -16.47
N ILE A 599 28.04 6.07 -15.25
CA ILE A 599 27.95 7.03 -14.14
C ILE A 599 29.34 7.58 -13.81
N HIS A 600 30.30 6.68 -13.62
CA HIS A 600 31.66 7.01 -13.22
C HIS A 600 32.32 7.98 -14.21
N GLN A 601 32.24 7.70 -15.51
CA GLN A 601 32.80 8.53 -16.58
C GLN A 601 32.25 9.97 -16.56
N LYS A 602 30.93 10.15 -16.39
CA LYS A 602 30.33 11.49 -16.40
C LYS A 602 30.49 12.25 -15.10
N VAL A 603 30.47 11.56 -13.96
CA VAL A 603 30.64 12.19 -12.65
C VAL A 603 32.05 12.77 -12.52
N ARG A 604 33.10 12.02 -12.91
CA ARG A 604 34.49 12.51 -12.91
C ARG A 604 34.70 13.82 -13.68
N ALA A 605 33.85 14.12 -14.65
CA ALA A 605 33.94 15.34 -15.45
C ALA A 605 33.34 16.58 -14.77
N VAL A 606 32.58 16.44 -13.66
CA VAL A 606 31.92 17.58 -12.98
C VAL A 606 32.27 17.72 -11.50
N THR A 607 32.87 16.70 -10.91
CA THR A 607 33.27 16.70 -9.50
C THR A 607 34.79 16.69 -9.39
N GLU A 608 35.32 17.38 -8.38
CA GLU A 608 36.75 17.37 -8.07
C GLU A 608 37.13 16.13 -7.25
N GLY A 609 38.32 15.57 -7.51
CA GLY A 609 38.88 14.42 -6.80
C GLY A 609 38.69 13.07 -7.50
N ASP A 610 39.45 12.07 -7.06
CA ASP A 610 39.27 10.69 -7.52
C ASP A 610 38.06 10.06 -6.80
N LEU A 611 36.88 10.26 -7.40
CA LEU A 611 35.67 9.62 -6.91
C LEU A 611 35.61 8.18 -7.38
N GLU A 612 35.57 7.26 -6.43
CA GLU A 612 35.26 5.87 -6.68
C GLU A 612 33.82 5.56 -6.22
N PHE A 613 33.08 4.82 -7.04
CA PHE A 613 31.85 4.17 -6.62
C PHE A 613 32.13 2.69 -6.44
N ASN A 614 32.03 2.18 -5.21
CA ASN A 614 32.26 0.77 -4.88
C ASN A 614 30.94 -0.01 -4.65
N GLU A 615 29.79 0.64 -4.78
CA GLU A 615 28.46 0.04 -4.70
C GLU A 615 27.54 0.57 -5.81
N VAL A 616 26.63 -0.28 -6.29
CA VAL A 616 25.49 0.12 -7.13
C VAL A 616 24.22 -0.60 -6.67
N LEU A 617 23.23 0.21 -6.28
CA LEU A 617 21.85 -0.21 -6.09
C LEU A 617 21.06 -0.06 -7.39
N SER A 618 20.65 -1.18 -7.97
CA SER A 618 19.71 -1.19 -9.08
C SER A 618 18.28 -1.34 -8.55
N ALA A 619 17.35 -0.49 -9.00
CA ALA A 619 15.94 -0.52 -8.62
C ALA A 619 15.04 -0.44 -9.85
N ALA A 620 14.16 -1.43 -10.02
CA ALA A 620 13.15 -1.49 -11.06
C ALA A 620 11.76 -1.17 -10.49
N TYR A 621 11.16 -0.11 -11.02
CA TYR A 621 9.83 0.37 -10.71
C TYR A 621 8.87 -0.08 -11.81
N MET A 622 7.92 -0.94 -11.46
CA MET A 622 6.77 -1.23 -12.32
C MET A 622 5.80 -0.04 -12.35
N GLU A 623 4.83 -0.08 -13.25
CA GLU A 623 3.77 0.92 -13.36
C GLU A 623 3.15 1.23 -11.98
N THR A 624 2.90 2.52 -11.71
CA THR A 624 2.35 3.08 -10.46
C THR A 624 3.26 3.06 -9.24
N GLN A 625 4.40 2.37 -9.28
CA GLN A 625 5.33 2.31 -8.15
C GLN A 625 6.10 3.62 -8.01
N LYS A 626 6.36 4.01 -6.75
CA LYS A 626 7.12 5.21 -6.41
C LYS A 626 7.87 5.00 -5.12
N MET A 627 8.88 5.83 -4.89
CA MET A 627 9.45 5.96 -3.55
C MET A 627 8.75 7.09 -2.81
N SER A 628 8.74 7.06 -1.48
CA SER A 628 8.31 8.21 -0.68
C SER A 628 9.53 9.09 -0.38
N PHE A 629 9.31 10.27 0.21
CA PHE A 629 10.41 11.09 0.69
C PHE A 629 11.30 10.30 1.66
N HIS A 630 12.59 10.27 1.37
CA HIS A 630 13.62 9.58 2.13
C HIS A 630 14.98 10.28 1.95
N THR A 631 15.96 9.82 2.71
CA THR A 631 17.36 10.20 2.57
C THR A 631 18.20 8.94 2.45
N ASP A 632 19.32 9.03 1.74
CA ASP A 632 20.34 7.97 1.73
C ASP A 632 21.31 8.10 2.92
N ASP A 633 21.06 8.96 3.91
CA ASP A 633 21.88 9.19 5.12
C ASP A 633 22.07 7.91 5.96
N GLU A 634 22.98 7.05 5.48
CA GLU A 634 23.31 5.74 6.01
C GLU A 634 24.75 5.72 6.54
N PRO A 635 25.04 5.00 7.63
CA PRO A 635 26.40 4.89 8.16
C PRO A 635 27.38 4.33 7.13
N GLY A 636 28.43 5.11 6.83
CA GLY A 636 29.47 4.76 5.87
C GLY A 636 29.25 5.32 4.47
N LEU A 637 28.11 5.96 4.18
CA LEU A 637 27.88 6.58 2.87
C LEU A 637 28.87 7.75 2.63
N GLY A 638 29.51 7.75 1.47
CA GLY A 638 30.35 8.84 0.98
C GLY A 638 29.57 10.11 0.61
N PRO A 639 30.26 11.20 0.29
CA PRO A 639 29.62 12.50 0.05
C PRO A 639 28.84 12.58 -1.28
N THR A 640 28.97 11.59 -2.17
CA THR A 640 28.39 11.62 -3.52
C THR A 640 27.51 10.40 -3.75
N VAL A 641 26.29 10.65 -4.22
CA VAL A 641 25.36 9.63 -4.73
C VAL A 641 24.99 10.01 -6.16
N ALA A 642 25.11 9.09 -7.11
CA ALA A 642 24.80 9.34 -8.51
C ALA A 642 23.85 8.29 -9.09
N GLY A 643 22.78 8.72 -9.74
CA GLY A 643 21.74 7.84 -10.26
C GLY A 643 21.57 7.96 -11.78
N LEU A 644 21.78 6.86 -12.52
CA LEU A 644 21.41 6.72 -13.93
C LEU A 644 19.92 6.33 -14.04
N SER A 645 19.18 7.05 -14.89
CA SER A 645 17.76 6.81 -15.15
C SER A 645 17.53 6.15 -16.51
N LEU A 646 16.81 5.02 -16.53
CA LEU A 646 16.54 4.23 -17.74
C LEU A 646 15.04 3.91 -17.87
N GLY A 647 14.49 3.94 -19.08
CA GLY A 647 13.06 3.74 -19.33
C GLY A 647 12.23 5.02 -19.18
N ALA A 648 11.06 4.91 -18.56
CA ALA A 648 10.09 6.00 -18.47
C ALA A 648 10.63 7.22 -17.70
N PRO A 649 10.15 8.44 -18.02
CA PRO A 649 10.50 9.63 -17.28
C PRO A 649 10.04 9.55 -15.82
N ALA A 650 10.74 10.26 -14.94
CA ALA A 650 10.40 10.36 -13.53
C ALA A 650 10.61 11.77 -13.00
N LYS A 651 9.72 12.19 -12.10
CA LYS A 651 9.89 13.43 -11.35
C LYS A 651 10.62 13.12 -10.06
N MET A 652 11.77 13.74 -9.87
CA MET A 652 12.52 13.70 -8.62
C MET A 652 12.30 15.01 -7.86
N HIS A 653 11.74 14.93 -6.66
CA HIS A 653 11.43 16.08 -5.83
C HIS A 653 12.39 16.16 -4.65
N PHE A 654 12.83 17.36 -4.30
CA PHE A 654 13.72 17.65 -3.18
C PHE A 654 13.06 18.65 -2.23
N ARG A 655 13.26 18.45 -0.92
CA ARG A 655 12.87 19.41 0.12
C ARG A 655 13.83 19.39 1.31
N LYS A 656 13.92 20.52 2.04
CA LYS A 656 14.67 20.59 3.30
C LYS A 656 14.06 19.64 4.35
N ARG A 657 14.92 18.93 5.08
CA ARG A 657 14.55 18.03 6.17
C ARG A 657 14.24 18.82 7.44
N GLY A 658 13.22 18.40 8.19
CA GLY A 658 13.01 18.83 9.58
C GLY A 658 12.42 20.24 9.79
N THR A 659 12.17 21.02 8.75
CA THR A 659 11.73 22.43 8.85
C THR A 659 10.25 22.62 9.17
N GLY A 660 9.47 21.57 9.40
CA GLY A 660 8.01 21.63 9.57
C GLY A 660 7.25 21.96 8.28
N HIS A 661 7.89 22.65 7.34
CA HIS A 661 7.49 22.79 5.94
C HIS A 661 7.73 21.47 5.20
N ARG A 662 6.68 20.97 4.54
CA ARG A 662 6.71 19.71 3.78
C ARG A 662 6.74 19.93 2.27
N ASP A 663 6.92 21.18 1.85
CA ASP A 663 6.78 21.60 0.48
C ASP A 663 8.05 21.30 -0.32
N THR A 664 7.86 20.83 -1.54
CA THR A 664 8.95 20.59 -2.50
C THR A 664 9.59 21.91 -2.91
N GLU A 665 10.91 22.03 -2.81
CA GLU A 665 11.70 23.20 -3.23
C GLU A 665 12.14 23.12 -4.69
N LEU A 666 12.60 21.94 -5.10
CA LEU A 666 13.10 21.65 -6.44
C LEU A 666 12.46 20.37 -6.96
N THR A 667 12.02 20.40 -8.22
CA THR A 667 11.66 19.21 -8.99
C THR A 667 12.56 19.12 -10.21
N VAL A 668 13.10 17.94 -10.48
CA VAL A 668 13.89 17.64 -11.69
C VAL A 668 13.18 16.54 -12.46
N LEU A 669 13.04 16.71 -13.77
CA LEU A 669 12.49 15.71 -14.69
C LEU A 669 13.63 14.87 -15.25
N LEU A 670 13.72 13.63 -14.77
CA LEU A 670 14.71 12.64 -15.21
C LEU A 670 14.15 11.84 -16.37
N ARG A 671 14.89 11.80 -17.49
CA ARG A 671 14.53 11.03 -18.69
C ARG A 671 15.47 9.85 -18.89
N HIS A 672 15.16 9.02 -19.88
CA HIS A 672 16.05 7.94 -20.31
C HIS A 672 17.45 8.48 -20.64
N GLY A 673 18.47 7.91 -19.99
CA GLY A 673 19.87 8.27 -20.14
C GLY A 673 20.34 9.42 -19.24
N ASP A 674 19.44 10.08 -18.50
CA ASP A 674 19.83 11.15 -17.59
C ASP A 674 20.56 10.59 -16.36
N ILE A 675 21.59 11.31 -15.92
CA ILE A 675 22.29 11.06 -14.65
C ILE A 675 22.02 12.23 -13.71
N LEU A 676 21.59 11.94 -12.49
CA LEU A 676 21.48 12.94 -11.43
C LEU A 676 22.48 12.63 -10.32
N VAL A 677 23.28 13.62 -9.95
CA VAL A 677 24.28 13.53 -8.88
C VAL A 677 23.84 14.40 -7.71
N MET A 678 23.81 13.82 -6.52
CA MET A 678 23.67 14.51 -5.23
C MET A 678 25.05 14.52 -4.58
N HIS A 679 25.69 15.68 -4.51
CA HIS A 679 27.08 15.82 -4.08
C HIS A 679 27.19 16.76 -2.87
N GLY A 680 27.91 16.34 -1.85
CA GLY A 680 28.27 17.14 -0.69
C GLY A 680 28.04 16.39 0.62
N PRO A 681 28.95 16.51 1.61
CA PRO A 681 28.89 15.73 2.85
C PRO A 681 27.69 16.04 3.74
N LYS A 682 27.05 17.20 3.54
CA LYS A 682 25.86 17.64 4.28
C LYS A 682 24.55 17.31 3.55
N PHE A 683 24.59 16.95 2.26
CA PHE A 683 23.39 16.85 1.41
C PHE A 683 22.33 15.90 1.98
N GLN A 684 22.71 14.65 2.25
CA GLN A 684 21.77 13.63 2.74
C GLN A 684 21.25 13.95 4.17
N LYS A 685 21.95 14.83 4.91
CA LYS A 685 21.51 15.27 6.23
C LYS A 685 20.50 16.42 6.16
N THR A 686 20.62 17.28 5.16
CA THR A 686 19.84 18.52 5.03
C THR A 686 18.63 18.39 4.11
N TYR A 687 18.68 17.52 3.10
CA TYR A 687 17.61 17.33 2.13
C TYR A 687 17.11 15.88 2.12
N GLU A 688 15.81 15.74 1.88
CA GLU A 688 15.19 14.46 1.54
C GLU A 688 14.59 14.55 0.14
N HIS A 689 14.52 13.41 -0.53
CA HIS A 689 14.09 13.32 -1.91
C HIS A 689 13.10 12.19 -2.14
N THR A 690 12.34 12.30 -3.22
CA THR A 690 11.43 11.25 -3.69
C THR A 690 11.44 11.16 -5.21
N VAL A 691 11.18 9.97 -5.74
CA VAL A 691 11.11 9.71 -7.17
C VAL A 691 9.75 9.13 -7.51
N ILE A 692 9.09 9.76 -8.48
CA ILE A 692 7.78 9.36 -8.99
C ILE A 692 7.92 9.10 -10.50
N PRO A 693 8.15 7.85 -10.91
CA PRO A 693 8.11 7.43 -12.31
C PRO A 693 6.72 7.58 -12.90
N GLU A 694 6.64 7.95 -14.18
CA GLU A 694 5.38 7.96 -14.92
C GLU A 694 4.96 6.55 -15.36
N ASN A 695 5.93 5.66 -15.58
CA ASN A 695 5.72 4.26 -15.96
C ASN A 695 6.96 3.42 -15.62
N PHE A 696 7.15 2.27 -16.28
CA PHE A 696 8.27 1.36 -16.06
C PHE A 696 9.63 2.05 -16.19
N ARG A 697 10.40 2.02 -15.10
CA ARG A 697 11.70 2.69 -14.99
C ARG A 697 12.68 1.81 -14.23
N ILE A 698 13.94 1.82 -14.66
CA ILE A 698 15.07 1.27 -13.91
C ILE A 698 15.99 2.42 -13.50
N ALA A 699 16.42 2.42 -12.25
CA ALA A 699 17.47 3.30 -11.75
C ALA A 699 18.68 2.47 -11.36
N ALA A 700 19.88 2.95 -11.67
CA ALA A 700 21.12 2.45 -11.10
C ALA A 700 21.75 3.57 -10.29
N THR A 701 21.81 3.40 -8.97
CA THR A 701 22.33 4.41 -8.04
C THR A 701 23.68 3.95 -7.53
N ALA A 702 24.74 4.63 -7.95
CA ALA A 702 26.11 4.37 -7.55
C ALA A 702 26.48 5.18 -6.29
N ARG A 703 27.18 4.52 -5.36
CA ARG A 703 27.59 5.07 -4.07
C ARG A 703 29.01 4.63 -3.73
N TYR A 704 29.62 5.38 -2.83
CA TYR A 704 30.79 4.92 -2.10
C TYR A 704 30.37 4.54 -0.68
N ILE A 705 30.68 3.32 -0.26
CA ILE A 705 30.47 2.84 1.10
C ILE A 705 31.84 2.64 1.75
N ASP A 706 32.09 3.34 2.86
CA ASP A 706 33.28 3.17 3.69
C ASP A 706 33.21 1.84 4.47
N PRO A 707 34.05 0.84 4.12
CA PRO A 707 34.01 -0.47 4.76
C PRO A 707 34.41 -0.43 6.24
N ALA A 708 35.20 0.57 6.66
CA ALA A 708 35.63 0.71 8.04
C ALA A 708 34.48 1.22 8.91
N ARG A 709 33.73 2.24 8.45
CA ARG A 709 32.62 2.82 9.20
C ARG A 709 31.36 1.96 9.21
N HIS A 710 31.18 1.10 8.21
CA HIS A 710 30.04 0.18 8.18
C HIS A 710 30.15 -0.95 9.21
N LYS A 711 31.37 -1.48 9.43
CA LYS A 711 31.62 -2.61 10.36
C LYS A 711 31.46 -2.26 11.84
N TYR A 712 31.58 -0.99 12.24
CA TYR A 712 31.43 -0.58 13.65
C TYR A 712 29.99 -0.66 14.19
N VAL A 713 28.98 -0.79 13.33
CA VAL A 713 27.59 -1.06 13.76
C VAL A 713 27.38 -2.55 14.11
N ARG A 714 28.38 -3.43 13.86
CA ARG A 714 28.33 -4.87 14.13
C ARG A 714 28.78 -5.28 15.55
N ARG A 715 28.98 -4.34 16.48
CA ARG A 715 29.30 -4.66 17.89
C ARG A 715 28.19 -4.22 18.83
#